data_AF-A0A847NDZ8-F1
#
_entry.id   AF-A0A847NDZ8-F1
#
_cell.length_a   1.000
_cell.length_b   1.000
_cell.length_c   1.000
_cell.angle_alpha   90.00
_cell.angle_beta   90.00
_cell.angle_gamma   90.00
#
_symmetry.space_group_name_H-M   'P 1'
#
loop_
_entity.id
_entity.type
_entity.pdbx_description
1 polymer ?
#
loop_
_entity_poly.entity_id
_entity_poly.type
_entity_poly.pdbx_seq_one_letter_code
_entity_poly.pdbx_strand_id
1 'polypeptide(L)'
;MAEQNKTDREVPVIIENLIENGKMALKEMVKLNQEQVDHIVKEMALAGLANHMRLAKLAIEETQRGVYEDKIVKNLFATEYIYHSIKYEKTVGIFNENEEEDYFEIAEPVGIIAGITPVTNPTSTTLFKCIIAMKTRNPIIFAFHPGSQQCSAEAARIVRDAAVKAGAPEYCIQWIENPSIEATQALMKNDGISLILATGGSSMVKAAYSAGKPALGVGPGNVPCYIEKTADIKRAVTDLILSKTFDNGMICASEQAVIIDKDIFEPVTEYMKKLGCCFVNEEERGRLESLAIDEKKCAMNPEIVGKSAQTIAQMAGIKVPEDTKILVAEIEGVGPEYPLSREKLCPILACFKVNNSAEGIKRAVEMVNFGGSGHSAVIHSNDECVINEFAERVNTGRIIVNQPSSHGAIGDIYNTNMPSLTLGCGSFGRNSTTANITAVNLINKKRVARRRYNMQWFKIPEKIYFQPGSVQYLSKMPNISRAFIVTDKVMVKLEYAEKVLYHLRKREGRNYVHSEIFDRVQPDPTVDIVREGVMAAEAFHPDVIIALGGGSAIDAAKAIWLFYEHPETNFNDLRMKFMDIRKRVFKYPHTVMDKVKRPKKERYVGKFLKQAEVVALFEAVKGHKLELGGILGVFYGLRRGEIVGLKWEAIDFEANTITIEHTVTVATIDGKRVVVEADTTKSKSSYRTLPLVPQFRAKLLAMREEQQYYKKLCGKSYNKKQGVYIYVDQLGNRIKPDYLTRQFPEFMVEHDFRKMRFHDLRHSCASLLLACGVPLKQIQEWLGHSDFAITANTYAHLELTLNWRQLMP
;
A
#
# COMPACT_ATOMS: atom_id res chain seq x y z
N MET A 1 60.84 -12.01 6.41
CA MET A 1 60.53 -11.16 7.59
C MET A 1 60.70 -9.66 7.32
N ALA A 2 61.72 -9.20 6.57
CA ALA A 2 61.88 -7.77 6.25
C ALA A 2 60.90 -7.22 5.19
N GLU A 3 60.50 -8.02 4.19
CA GLU A 3 59.49 -7.60 3.19
C GLU A 3 58.07 -7.59 3.75
N GLN A 4 57.71 -8.58 4.57
CA GLN A 4 56.37 -8.70 5.19
C GLN A 4 56.05 -7.51 6.12
N ASN A 5 57.06 -7.03 6.87
CA ASN A 5 56.96 -5.83 7.72
C ASN A 5 56.84 -4.51 6.94
N LYS A 6 57.14 -4.49 5.63
CA LYS A 6 57.03 -3.29 4.79
C LYS A 6 55.61 -3.15 4.24
N THR A 7 55.02 -4.26 3.77
CA THR A 7 53.62 -4.35 3.33
C THR A 7 52.60 -4.00 4.42
N ASP A 8 52.84 -4.40 5.68
CA ASP A 8 51.90 -4.13 6.78
C ASP A 8 51.78 -2.64 7.16
N ARG A 9 52.80 -1.82 6.85
CA ARG A 9 52.76 -0.37 7.09
C ARG A 9 52.09 0.42 5.96
N GLU A 10 51.97 -0.16 4.77
CA GLU A 10 51.41 0.50 3.59
C GLU A 10 49.89 0.33 3.48
N VAL A 11 49.34 -0.80 3.96
CA VAL A 11 47.89 -1.10 3.87
C VAL A 11 47.01 0.01 4.46
N PRO A 12 47.25 0.53 5.69
CA PRO A 12 46.42 1.60 6.24
C PRO A 12 46.43 2.87 5.38
N VAL A 13 47.59 3.22 4.81
CA VAL A 13 47.75 4.41 3.96
C VAL A 13 46.99 4.24 2.64
N ILE A 14 47.06 3.05 2.03
CA ILE A 14 46.31 2.72 0.81
C ILE A 14 44.81 2.83 1.06
N ILE A 15 44.31 2.23 2.15
CA ILE A 15 42.88 2.29 2.49
C ILE A 15 42.45 3.74 2.74
N GLU A 16 43.22 4.53 3.48
CA GLU A 16 42.85 5.93 3.75
C GLU A 16 42.78 6.75 2.46
N ASN A 17 43.71 6.55 1.52
CA ASN A 17 43.67 7.22 0.21
C ASN A 17 42.41 6.85 -0.59
N LEU A 18 42.01 5.58 -0.61
CA LEU A 18 40.78 5.13 -1.27
C LEU A 18 39.53 5.79 -0.64
N ILE A 19 39.54 5.95 0.68
CA ILE A 19 38.46 6.58 1.44
C ILE A 19 38.37 8.07 1.15
N GLU A 20 39.49 8.80 1.14
CA GLU A 20 39.52 10.22 0.79
C GLU A 20 39.02 10.46 -0.64
N ASN A 21 39.48 9.65 -1.58
CA ASN A 21 38.98 9.65 -2.96
C ASN A 21 37.46 9.38 -3.02
N GLY A 22 36.97 8.43 -2.21
CA GLY A 22 35.55 8.12 -2.10
C GLY A 22 34.73 9.29 -1.53
N LYS A 23 35.25 10.01 -0.53
CA LYS A 23 34.61 11.21 0.03
C LYS A 23 34.51 12.33 -1.01
N MET A 24 35.57 12.51 -1.82
CA MET A 24 35.56 13.45 -2.94
C MET A 24 34.48 13.09 -3.97
N ALA A 25 34.39 11.81 -4.37
CA ALA A 25 33.34 11.35 -5.27
C ALA A 25 31.94 11.55 -4.69
N LEU A 26 31.71 11.16 -3.42
CA LEU A 26 30.40 11.31 -2.76
C LEU A 26 29.89 12.76 -2.80
N LYS A 27 30.78 13.73 -2.55
CA LYS A 27 30.44 15.16 -2.58
C LYS A 27 29.93 15.62 -3.94
N GLU A 28 30.48 15.08 -5.03
CA GLU A 28 30.02 15.38 -6.39
C GLU A 28 28.79 14.55 -6.78
N MET A 29 28.72 13.27 -6.39
CA MET A 29 27.57 12.40 -6.68
C MET A 29 26.27 12.91 -6.06
N VAL A 30 26.29 13.50 -4.86
CA VAL A 30 25.09 14.07 -4.22
C VAL A 30 24.45 15.21 -5.03
N LYS A 31 25.24 15.91 -5.86
CA LYS A 31 24.75 17.00 -6.73
C LYS A 31 24.03 16.51 -7.97
N LEU A 32 24.19 15.23 -8.33
CA LEU A 32 23.54 14.66 -9.51
C LEU A 32 22.02 14.58 -9.31
N ASN A 33 21.29 14.98 -10.34
CA ASN A 33 19.83 14.83 -10.38
C ASN A 33 19.43 13.40 -10.83
N GLN A 34 18.13 13.09 -10.78
CA GLN A 34 17.64 11.74 -11.12
C GLN A 34 17.99 11.34 -12.56
N GLU A 35 17.81 12.24 -13.54
CA GLU A 35 18.06 11.97 -14.95
C GLU A 35 19.53 11.68 -15.24
N GLN A 36 20.45 12.44 -14.61
CA GLN A 36 21.88 12.22 -14.71
C GLN A 36 22.28 10.86 -14.13
N VAL A 37 21.76 10.51 -12.95
CA VAL A 37 21.99 9.19 -12.34
C VAL A 37 21.47 8.08 -13.24
N ASP A 38 20.27 8.23 -13.80
CA ASP A 38 19.65 7.23 -14.67
C ASP A 38 20.43 7.06 -15.98
N HIS A 39 20.95 8.15 -16.54
CA HIS A 39 21.83 8.11 -17.71
C HIS A 39 23.13 7.35 -17.42
N ILE A 40 23.82 7.69 -16.32
CA ILE A 40 25.06 7.01 -15.91
C ILE A 40 24.81 5.51 -15.72
N VAL A 41 23.76 5.14 -15.00
CA VAL A 41 23.40 3.73 -14.75
C VAL A 41 23.09 2.98 -16.04
N LYS A 42 22.43 3.63 -17.01
CA LYS A 42 22.17 3.05 -18.33
C LYS A 42 23.48 2.78 -19.09
N GLU A 43 24.40 3.75 -19.13
CA GLU A 43 25.69 3.58 -19.82
C GLU A 43 26.55 2.48 -19.16
N MET A 44 26.51 2.36 -17.83
CA MET A 44 27.16 1.26 -17.11
C MET A 44 26.57 -0.10 -17.50
N ALA A 45 25.24 -0.21 -17.54
CA ALA A 45 24.57 -1.46 -17.92
C ALA A 45 24.90 -1.85 -19.37
N LEU A 46 24.91 -0.90 -20.30
CA LEU A 46 25.30 -1.11 -21.69
C LEU A 46 26.78 -1.55 -21.82
N ALA A 47 27.69 -0.96 -21.05
CA ALA A 47 29.10 -1.33 -21.06
C ALA A 47 29.33 -2.76 -20.53
N GLY A 48 28.63 -3.13 -19.44
CA GLY A 48 28.63 -4.50 -18.91
C GLY A 48 28.05 -5.49 -19.92
N LEU A 49 26.93 -5.15 -20.54
CA LEU A 49 26.31 -5.92 -21.62
C LEU A 49 27.26 -6.10 -22.81
N ALA A 50 27.97 -5.07 -23.27
CA ALA A 50 28.90 -5.20 -24.39
C ALA A 50 30.09 -6.13 -24.08
N ASN A 51 30.43 -6.32 -22.80
CA ASN A 51 31.60 -7.10 -22.36
C ASN A 51 31.25 -8.42 -21.67
N HIS A 52 29.99 -8.85 -21.64
CA HIS A 52 29.53 -10.00 -20.87
C HIS A 52 30.32 -11.30 -21.20
N MET A 53 30.61 -11.55 -22.48
CA MET A 53 31.40 -12.69 -22.95
C MET A 53 32.88 -12.60 -22.55
N ARG A 54 33.48 -11.41 -22.69
CA ARG A 54 34.89 -11.17 -22.34
C ARG A 54 35.13 -11.39 -20.85
N LEU A 55 34.23 -10.85 -20.03
CA LEU A 55 34.27 -11.00 -18.57
C LEU A 55 34.03 -12.44 -18.13
N ALA A 56 33.13 -13.16 -18.79
CA ALA A 56 32.92 -14.58 -18.52
C ALA A 56 34.18 -15.41 -18.79
N LYS A 57 34.86 -15.14 -19.91
CA LYS A 57 36.11 -15.81 -20.29
C LYS A 57 37.21 -15.56 -19.27
N LEU A 58 37.44 -14.30 -18.90
CA LEU A 58 38.43 -13.93 -17.88
C LEU A 58 38.15 -14.61 -16.54
N ALA A 59 36.88 -14.70 -16.12
CA ALA A 59 36.51 -15.39 -14.89
C ALA A 59 36.80 -16.89 -14.95
N ILE A 60 36.55 -17.57 -16.07
CA ILE A 60 36.91 -18.99 -16.26
C ILE A 60 38.43 -19.18 -16.22
N GLU A 61 39.17 -18.34 -16.96
CA GLU A 61 40.63 -18.43 -17.07
C GLU A 61 41.32 -18.20 -15.72
N GLU A 62 40.86 -17.23 -14.94
CA GLU A 62 41.44 -16.91 -13.63
C GLU A 62 41.01 -17.93 -12.56
N THR A 63 39.71 -18.24 -12.47
CA THR A 63 39.19 -19.05 -11.35
C THR A 63 39.29 -20.54 -11.60
N GLN A 64 39.35 -20.98 -12.86
CA GLN A 64 39.28 -22.38 -13.29
C GLN A 64 38.01 -23.10 -12.79
N ARG A 65 36.89 -22.37 -12.66
CA ARG A 65 35.63 -22.84 -12.09
C ARG A 65 34.42 -22.46 -12.95
N GLY A 66 33.49 -23.38 -13.11
CA GLY A 66 32.19 -23.13 -13.72
C GLY A 66 32.15 -23.37 -15.22
N VAL A 67 31.15 -22.78 -15.86
CA VAL A 67 30.83 -22.97 -17.29
C VAL A 67 30.80 -21.60 -17.96
N TYR A 68 31.45 -21.48 -19.12
CA TYR A 68 31.63 -20.21 -19.81
C TYR A 68 30.29 -19.58 -20.21
N GLU A 69 29.40 -20.37 -20.80
CA GLU A 69 28.07 -19.99 -21.25
C GLU A 69 27.19 -19.55 -20.08
N ASP A 70 27.28 -20.22 -18.94
CA ASP A 70 26.49 -19.85 -17.76
C ASP A 70 27.01 -18.55 -17.13
N LYS A 71 28.32 -18.30 -17.16
CA LYS A 71 28.88 -17.01 -16.73
C LYS A 71 28.49 -15.86 -17.66
N ILE A 72 28.31 -16.13 -18.96
CA ILE A 72 27.70 -15.17 -19.90
C ILE A 72 26.31 -14.79 -19.39
N VAL A 73 25.44 -15.77 -19.15
CA VAL A 73 24.07 -15.54 -18.66
C VAL A 73 24.08 -14.78 -17.33
N LYS A 74 24.98 -15.11 -16.40
CA LYS A 74 25.13 -14.39 -15.12
C LYS A 74 25.51 -12.92 -15.30
N ASN A 75 26.38 -12.60 -16.27
CA ASN A 75 26.77 -11.23 -16.56
C ASN A 75 25.63 -10.45 -17.23
N LEU A 76 24.88 -11.09 -18.14
CA LEU A 76 23.66 -10.51 -18.72
C LEU A 76 22.62 -10.22 -17.63
N PHE A 77 22.37 -11.16 -16.74
CA PHE A 77 21.48 -10.98 -15.59
C PHE A 77 21.93 -9.80 -14.71
N ALA A 78 23.21 -9.76 -14.32
CA ALA A 78 23.76 -8.72 -13.46
C ALA A 78 23.74 -7.30 -14.06
N THR A 79 23.46 -7.17 -15.36
CA THR A 79 23.43 -5.90 -16.08
C THR A 79 22.01 -5.57 -16.51
N GLU A 80 21.46 -6.31 -17.47
CA GLU A 80 20.16 -6.02 -18.10
C GLU A 80 18.99 -6.18 -17.13
N TYR A 81 18.86 -7.33 -16.46
CA TYR A 81 17.77 -7.57 -15.51
C TYR A 81 17.85 -6.60 -14.33
N ILE A 82 19.04 -6.38 -13.78
CA ILE A 82 19.25 -5.40 -12.70
C ILE A 82 18.86 -4.00 -13.15
N TYR A 83 19.32 -3.55 -14.33
CA TYR A 83 18.94 -2.25 -14.88
C TYR A 83 17.43 -2.11 -15.03
N HIS A 84 16.76 -3.11 -15.61
CA HIS A 84 15.32 -3.08 -15.81
C HIS A 84 14.52 -3.02 -14.50
N SER A 85 15.02 -3.64 -13.44
CA SER A 85 14.38 -3.60 -12.13
C SER A 85 14.49 -2.24 -11.43
N ILE A 86 15.57 -1.47 -11.66
CA ILE A 86 15.82 -0.22 -10.93
C ILE A 86 15.66 1.05 -11.77
N LYS A 87 15.56 0.96 -13.11
CA LYS A 87 15.59 2.15 -14.00
C LYS A 87 14.54 3.21 -13.67
N TYR A 88 13.36 2.82 -13.19
CA TYR A 88 12.28 3.75 -12.83
C TYR A 88 12.18 4.05 -11.33
N GLU A 89 13.06 3.47 -10.50
CA GLU A 89 13.07 3.77 -9.07
C GLU A 89 13.56 5.20 -8.83
N LYS A 90 12.83 5.95 -8.00
CA LYS A 90 13.23 7.29 -7.57
C LYS A 90 14.20 7.17 -6.40
N THR A 91 15.44 7.61 -6.62
CA THR A 91 16.55 7.53 -5.67
C THR A 91 17.17 8.91 -5.39
N VAL A 92 16.62 9.96 -5.99
CA VAL A 92 17.04 11.35 -5.85
C VAL A 92 15.86 12.21 -5.43
N GLY A 93 16.03 13.00 -4.37
CA GLY A 93 15.01 13.95 -3.91
C GLY A 93 13.80 13.27 -3.29
N ILE A 94 12.61 13.87 -3.48
CA ILE A 94 11.35 13.38 -2.93
C ILE A 94 10.87 12.18 -3.75
N PHE A 95 10.74 11.02 -3.12
CA PHE A 95 10.25 9.81 -3.77
C PHE A 95 8.85 9.37 -3.31
N ASN A 96 8.39 9.88 -2.17
CA ASN A 96 7.08 9.60 -1.61
C ASN A 96 6.52 10.87 -0.96
N GLU A 97 5.27 11.23 -1.26
CA GLU A 97 4.57 12.37 -0.68
C GLU A 97 3.13 11.97 -0.40
N ASN A 98 2.67 12.24 0.82
CA ASN A 98 1.32 11.96 1.26
C ASN A 98 0.75 13.25 1.87
N GLU A 99 -0.01 13.98 1.06
CA GLU A 99 -0.64 15.24 1.44
C GLU A 99 -1.65 15.05 2.58
N GLU A 100 -2.43 13.96 2.56
CA GLU A 100 -3.45 13.64 3.56
C GLU A 100 -2.88 13.35 4.96
N GLU A 101 -1.65 12.82 4.99
CA GLU A 101 -0.90 12.59 6.21
C GLU A 101 0.14 13.68 6.52
N ASP A 102 0.20 14.74 5.71
CA ASP A 102 1.07 15.90 5.87
C ASP A 102 2.57 15.53 5.97
N TYR A 103 3.05 14.57 5.18
CA TYR A 103 4.48 14.20 5.15
C TYR A 103 5.01 13.86 3.76
N PHE A 104 6.32 13.97 3.58
CA PHE A 104 7.04 13.45 2.42
C PHE A 104 8.36 12.79 2.82
N GLU A 105 8.92 11.96 1.94
CA GLU A 105 10.17 11.23 2.15
C GLU A 105 11.20 11.57 1.08
N ILE A 106 12.42 11.87 1.52
CA ILE A 106 13.57 12.20 0.67
C ILE A 106 14.55 11.03 0.70
N ALA A 107 15.07 10.66 -0.47
CA ALA A 107 16.13 9.67 -0.63
C ALA A 107 17.52 10.30 -0.48
N GLU A 108 18.31 9.79 0.47
CA GLU A 108 19.71 10.17 0.68
C GLU A 108 20.62 8.97 0.47
N PRO A 109 21.77 9.12 -0.20
CA PRO A 109 22.77 8.04 -0.27
C PRO A 109 23.17 7.62 1.14
N VAL A 110 23.49 6.34 1.33
CA VAL A 110 24.05 5.84 2.59
C VAL A 110 25.46 6.37 2.84
N GLY A 111 26.22 6.65 1.79
CA GLY A 111 27.61 7.13 1.83
C GLY A 111 28.55 6.24 1.03
N ILE A 112 29.75 5.96 1.54
CA ILE A 112 30.72 5.09 0.86
C ILE A 112 30.42 3.64 1.21
N ILE A 113 30.34 2.79 0.20
CA ILE A 113 30.03 1.36 0.35
C ILE A 113 31.33 0.54 0.24
N ALA A 114 31.54 -0.39 1.18
CA ALA A 114 32.54 -1.44 1.03
C ALA A 114 31.92 -2.67 0.35
N GLY A 115 32.38 -3.00 -0.86
CA GLY A 115 31.90 -4.15 -1.64
C GLY A 115 32.80 -5.37 -1.50
N ILE A 116 32.32 -6.44 -0.87
CA ILE A 116 33.06 -7.72 -0.78
C ILE A 116 32.50 -8.70 -1.81
N THR A 117 33.34 -9.34 -2.61
CA THR A 117 32.90 -10.28 -3.66
C THR A 117 33.42 -11.70 -3.45
N PRO A 118 32.67 -12.73 -3.88
CA PRO A 118 33.11 -14.11 -3.81
C PRO A 118 33.86 -14.54 -5.08
N VAL A 119 34.64 -15.62 -4.98
CA VAL A 119 35.31 -16.26 -6.13
C VAL A 119 34.34 -16.95 -7.11
N THR A 120 33.11 -17.28 -6.67
CA THR A 120 32.13 -18.03 -7.48
C THR A 120 31.41 -17.15 -8.51
N ASN A 121 31.10 -15.91 -8.13
CA ASN A 121 30.36 -14.93 -8.94
C ASN A 121 31.14 -13.61 -9.09
N PRO A 122 32.42 -13.63 -9.52
CA PRO A 122 33.30 -12.48 -9.35
C PRO A 122 32.88 -11.27 -10.18
N THR A 123 32.73 -11.46 -11.49
CA THR A 123 32.37 -10.42 -12.45
C THR A 123 30.91 -9.97 -12.29
N SER A 124 29.97 -10.92 -12.25
CA SER A 124 28.54 -10.62 -12.14
C SER A 124 28.19 -9.90 -10.84
N THR A 125 28.77 -10.28 -9.68
CA THR A 125 28.53 -9.57 -8.41
C THR A 125 29.10 -8.15 -8.44
N THR A 126 30.26 -7.97 -9.07
CA THR A 126 30.89 -6.66 -9.23
C THR A 126 30.01 -5.73 -10.08
N LEU A 127 29.56 -6.19 -11.25
CA LEU A 127 28.65 -5.45 -12.13
C LEU A 127 27.35 -5.05 -11.39
N PHE A 128 26.71 -6.02 -10.75
CA PHE A 128 25.49 -5.81 -9.97
C PHE A 128 25.68 -4.74 -8.89
N LYS A 129 26.72 -4.86 -8.04
CA LYS A 129 26.97 -3.92 -6.94
C LYS A 129 27.30 -2.51 -7.43
N CYS A 130 28.07 -2.38 -8.51
CA CYS A 130 28.34 -1.09 -9.14
C CYS A 130 27.06 -0.40 -9.60
N ILE A 131 26.19 -1.12 -10.32
CA ILE A 131 24.95 -0.58 -10.89
C ILE A 131 24.00 -0.08 -9.79
N ILE A 132 23.76 -0.88 -8.74
CA ILE A 132 22.85 -0.47 -7.65
C ILE A 132 23.44 0.65 -6.77
N ALA A 133 24.76 0.67 -6.55
CA ALA A 133 25.43 1.72 -5.80
C ALA A 133 25.39 3.06 -6.55
N MET A 134 25.63 3.03 -7.87
CA MET A 134 25.54 4.21 -8.71
C MET A 134 24.11 4.76 -8.78
N LYS A 135 23.11 3.88 -8.96
CA LYS A 135 21.68 4.27 -8.96
C LYS A 135 21.27 5.03 -7.69
N THR A 136 22.00 4.85 -6.60
CA THR A 136 21.71 5.45 -5.30
C THR A 136 22.70 6.53 -4.88
N ARG A 137 23.57 6.98 -5.81
CA ARG A 137 24.59 8.03 -5.61
C ARG A 137 25.64 7.68 -4.54
N ASN A 138 25.96 6.40 -4.38
CA ASN A 138 26.97 5.94 -3.44
C ASN A 138 28.26 5.56 -4.19
N PRO A 139 29.43 6.11 -3.81
CA PRO A 139 30.71 5.54 -4.21
C PRO A 139 30.89 4.15 -3.60
N ILE A 140 31.56 3.26 -4.33
CA ILE A 140 31.85 1.90 -3.86
C ILE A 140 33.34 1.57 -3.97
N ILE A 141 33.88 0.97 -2.90
CA ILE A 141 35.26 0.50 -2.82
C ILE A 141 35.23 -1.02 -2.62
N PHE A 142 35.83 -1.76 -3.53
CA PHE A 142 35.82 -3.23 -3.49
C PHE A 142 37.04 -3.82 -2.78
N ALA A 143 36.79 -4.89 -2.04
CA ALA A 143 37.79 -5.89 -1.67
C ALA A 143 37.40 -7.21 -2.35
N PHE A 144 38.08 -7.51 -3.46
CA PHE A 144 37.80 -8.74 -4.21
C PHE A 144 38.50 -9.95 -3.59
N HIS A 145 37.97 -11.14 -3.86
CA HIS A 145 38.63 -12.38 -3.47
C HIS A 145 39.96 -12.55 -4.24
N PRO A 146 41.07 -12.95 -3.58
CA PRO A 146 42.38 -13.07 -4.24
C PRO A 146 42.39 -13.98 -5.47
N GLY A 147 41.65 -15.09 -5.43
CA GLY A 147 41.52 -16.03 -6.57
C GLY A 147 40.62 -15.54 -7.72
N SER A 148 40.15 -14.28 -7.69
CA SER A 148 39.34 -13.68 -8.75
C SER A 148 39.55 -12.16 -8.85
N GLN A 149 40.75 -11.69 -8.49
CA GLN A 149 41.08 -10.26 -8.42
C GLN A 149 41.03 -9.62 -9.80
N GLN A 150 41.64 -10.25 -10.81
CA GLN A 150 41.85 -9.65 -12.12
C GLN A 150 40.52 -9.49 -12.88
N CYS A 151 39.70 -10.55 -12.92
CA CYS A 151 38.41 -10.51 -13.60
C CYS A 151 37.43 -9.56 -12.91
N SER A 152 37.44 -9.49 -11.57
CA SER A 152 36.60 -8.55 -10.82
C SER A 152 37.03 -7.10 -11.02
N ALA A 153 38.33 -6.82 -10.95
CA ALA A 153 38.87 -5.49 -11.22
C ALA A 153 38.58 -5.03 -12.65
N GLU A 154 38.65 -5.94 -13.63
CA GLU A 154 38.29 -5.62 -15.01
C GLU A 154 36.79 -5.32 -15.17
N ALA A 155 35.91 -6.07 -14.49
CA ALA A 155 34.48 -5.75 -14.47
C ALA A 155 34.21 -4.37 -13.87
N ALA A 156 34.85 -4.04 -12.73
CA ALA A 156 34.74 -2.73 -12.10
C ALA A 156 35.28 -1.61 -12.99
N ARG A 157 36.44 -1.82 -13.63
CA ARG A 157 37.06 -0.85 -14.55
C ARG A 157 36.15 -0.49 -15.72
N ILE A 158 35.56 -1.50 -16.40
CA ILE A 158 34.65 -1.28 -17.53
C ILE A 158 33.49 -0.37 -17.15
N VAL A 159 32.80 -0.68 -16.05
CA VAL A 159 31.61 0.09 -15.65
C VAL A 159 31.99 1.43 -15.02
N ARG A 160 33.14 1.53 -14.35
CA ARG A 160 33.68 2.83 -13.89
C ARG A 160 33.95 3.76 -15.05
N ASP A 161 34.67 3.30 -16.07
CA ASP A 161 35.07 4.13 -17.20
C ASP A 161 33.82 4.58 -18.00
N ALA A 162 32.83 3.70 -18.13
CA ALA A 162 31.52 4.05 -18.69
C ALA A 162 30.77 5.09 -17.83
N ALA A 163 30.76 4.92 -16.51
CA ALA A 163 30.13 5.86 -15.60
C ALA A 163 30.77 7.25 -15.67
N VAL A 164 32.10 7.31 -15.64
CA VAL A 164 32.87 8.56 -15.70
C VAL A 164 32.64 9.27 -17.04
N LYS A 165 32.66 8.53 -18.15
CA LYS A 165 32.32 9.07 -19.48
C LYS A 165 30.90 9.64 -19.54
N ALA A 166 29.95 9.06 -18.80
CA ALA A 166 28.57 9.52 -18.71
C ALA A 166 28.35 10.65 -17.68
N GLY A 167 29.40 11.12 -16.99
CA GLY A 167 29.35 12.26 -16.07
C GLY A 167 29.45 11.91 -14.57
N ALA A 168 29.75 10.66 -14.21
CA ALA A 168 30.10 10.32 -12.83
C ALA A 168 31.49 10.85 -12.45
N PRO A 169 31.77 11.12 -11.16
CA PRO A 169 33.11 11.50 -10.72
C PRO A 169 34.10 10.34 -10.82
N GLU A 170 35.38 10.65 -11.04
CA GLU A 170 36.48 9.70 -11.28
C GLU A 170 36.53 8.53 -10.27
N TYR A 171 36.39 8.85 -8.98
CA TYR A 171 36.54 7.89 -7.88
C TYR A 171 35.22 7.24 -7.43
N CYS A 172 34.19 7.24 -8.28
CA CYS A 172 32.90 6.63 -7.96
C CYS A 172 32.98 5.10 -7.74
N ILE A 173 33.95 4.43 -8.37
CA ILE A 173 34.19 2.98 -8.23
C ILE A 173 35.69 2.76 -8.07
N GLN A 174 36.09 2.12 -6.98
CA GLN A 174 37.48 1.84 -6.63
C GLN A 174 37.63 0.41 -6.11
N TRP A 175 38.86 -0.08 -5.97
CA TRP A 175 39.16 -1.39 -5.37
C TRP A 175 40.56 -1.42 -4.77
N ILE A 176 40.80 -2.41 -3.90
CA ILE A 176 42.12 -2.70 -3.37
C ILE A 176 42.91 -3.45 -4.46
N GLU A 177 44.04 -2.90 -4.91
CA GLU A 177 44.85 -3.50 -5.99
C GLU A 177 45.51 -4.83 -5.57
N ASN A 178 46.01 -4.90 -4.33
CA ASN A 178 46.65 -6.08 -3.76
C ASN A 178 45.78 -6.64 -2.62
N PRO A 179 44.91 -7.64 -2.88
CA PRO A 179 43.95 -8.11 -1.89
C PRO A 179 44.65 -8.90 -0.77
N SER A 180 44.34 -8.54 0.48
CA SER A 180 44.73 -9.31 1.67
C SER A 180 43.62 -9.30 2.72
N ILE A 181 43.72 -10.20 3.71
CA ILE A 181 42.77 -10.25 4.81
C ILE A 181 42.86 -8.96 5.63
N GLU A 182 44.08 -8.49 5.85
CA GLU A 182 44.41 -7.26 6.57
C GLU A 182 43.80 -6.04 5.88
N ALA A 183 43.97 -5.93 4.56
CA ALA A 183 43.42 -4.83 3.76
C ALA A 183 41.89 -4.84 3.74
N THR A 184 41.28 -6.03 3.64
CA THR A 184 39.82 -6.19 3.69
C THR A 184 39.27 -5.79 5.06
N GLN A 185 39.93 -6.19 6.16
CA GLN A 185 39.53 -5.81 7.50
C GLN A 185 39.72 -4.32 7.76
N ALA A 186 40.83 -3.73 7.28
CA ALA A 186 41.09 -2.31 7.38
C ALA A 186 40.02 -1.49 6.64
N LEU A 187 39.63 -1.90 5.43
CA LEU A 187 38.53 -1.27 4.68
C LEU A 187 37.22 -1.33 5.46
N MET A 188 36.80 -2.52 5.90
CA MET A 188 35.51 -2.71 6.60
C MET A 188 35.41 -1.91 7.91
N LYS A 189 36.52 -1.74 8.63
CA LYS A 189 36.56 -1.04 9.93
C LYS A 189 36.77 0.47 9.81
N ASN A 190 37.18 0.98 8.64
CA ASN A 190 37.48 2.39 8.45
C ASN A 190 36.24 3.27 8.67
N ASP A 191 36.42 4.43 9.31
CA ASP A 191 35.32 5.33 9.66
C ASP A 191 34.66 6.02 8.46
N GLY A 192 35.33 6.11 7.33
CA GLY A 192 34.75 6.61 6.08
C GLY A 192 33.75 5.65 5.42
N ILE A 193 33.75 4.36 5.77
CA ILE A 193 32.77 3.40 5.24
C ILE A 193 31.44 3.54 5.99
N SER A 194 30.35 3.69 5.23
CA SER A 194 29.00 3.87 5.76
C SER A 194 28.20 2.56 5.76
N LEU A 195 28.47 1.66 4.80
CA LEU A 195 27.75 0.39 4.67
C LEU A 195 28.67 -0.68 4.07
N ILE A 196 28.59 -1.92 4.58
CA ILE A 196 29.31 -3.07 4.02
C ILE A 196 28.33 -3.98 3.27
N LEU A 197 28.59 -4.24 1.99
CA LEU A 197 27.90 -5.26 1.20
C LEU A 197 28.75 -6.53 1.17
N ALA A 198 28.47 -7.47 2.08
CA ALA A 198 29.28 -8.66 2.29
C ALA A 198 28.71 -9.89 1.56
N THR A 199 29.25 -10.21 0.38
CA THR A 199 28.90 -11.42 -0.38
C THR A 199 30.09 -12.38 -0.35
N GLY A 200 30.02 -13.40 0.50
CA GLY A 200 31.11 -14.35 0.70
C GLY A 200 30.74 -15.41 1.74
N GLY A 201 31.71 -16.23 2.14
CA GLY A 201 31.49 -17.27 3.14
C GLY A 201 31.13 -16.73 4.53
N SER A 202 30.59 -17.59 5.38
CA SER A 202 30.08 -17.24 6.72
C SER A 202 31.10 -16.53 7.61
N SER A 203 32.39 -16.84 7.49
CA SER A 203 33.46 -16.18 8.25
C SER A 203 33.62 -14.71 7.86
N MET A 204 33.59 -14.41 6.56
CA MET A 204 33.68 -13.05 6.04
C MET A 204 32.44 -12.23 6.40
N VAL A 205 31.25 -12.82 6.30
CA VAL A 205 30.00 -12.16 6.70
C VAL A 205 30.01 -11.85 8.20
N LYS A 206 30.45 -12.81 9.03
CA LYS A 206 30.63 -12.57 10.47
C LYS A 206 31.60 -11.41 10.73
N ALA A 207 32.70 -11.32 9.98
CA ALA A 207 33.65 -10.22 10.11
C ALA A 207 33.02 -8.87 9.74
N ALA A 208 32.20 -8.80 8.68
CA ALA A 208 31.48 -7.60 8.29
C ALA A 208 30.51 -7.11 9.37
N TYR A 209 29.69 -7.99 9.95
CA TYR A 209 28.81 -7.63 11.08
C TYR A 209 29.57 -7.31 12.37
N SER A 210 30.83 -7.74 12.49
CA SER A 210 31.70 -7.41 13.63
C SER A 210 32.53 -6.14 13.41
N ALA A 211 32.40 -5.47 12.27
CA ALA A 211 33.21 -4.30 11.93
C ALA A 211 32.73 -3.00 12.61
N GLY A 212 31.61 -3.03 13.33
CA GLY A 212 31.02 -1.84 13.96
C GLY A 212 30.30 -0.91 12.98
N LYS A 213 30.05 -1.38 11.75
CA LYS A 213 29.32 -0.65 10.69
C LYS A 213 28.05 -1.39 10.32
N PRO A 214 27.01 -0.70 9.80
CA PRO A 214 25.90 -1.36 9.13
C PRO A 214 26.41 -2.31 8.04
N ALA A 215 25.88 -3.53 8.00
CA ALA A 215 26.25 -4.54 7.02
C ALA A 215 25.01 -5.21 6.44
N LEU A 216 25.05 -5.45 5.12
CA LEU A 216 24.14 -6.31 4.39
C LEU A 216 24.93 -7.52 3.92
N GLY A 217 24.88 -8.55 4.74
CA GLY A 217 25.53 -9.84 4.48
C GLY A 217 24.59 -10.89 3.89
N VAL A 218 25.20 -11.97 3.41
CA VAL A 218 24.51 -13.20 2.95
C VAL A 218 24.76 -14.36 3.91
N GLY A 219 24.20 -15.53 3.61
CA GLY A 219 24.49 -16.79 4.30
C GLY A 219 24.77 -17.92 3.31
N PRO A 220 25.25 -19.08 3.78
CA PRO A 220 25.34 -20.28 2.97
C PRO A 220 23.95 -20.81 2.59
N GLY A 221 23.85 -21.47 1.44
CA GLY A 221 22.60 -22.02 0.93
C GLY A 221 22.61 -23.55 0.91
N ASN A 222 22.07 -24.17 1.97
CA ASN A 222 21.83 -25.61 2.00
C ASN A 222 20.41 -25.96 1.54
N VAL A 223 20.11 -25.70 0.26
CA VAL A 223 18.75 -25.69 -0.28
C VAL A 223 18.16 -27.11 -0.44
N PRO A 224 17.08 -27.46 0.28
CA PRO A 224 16.33 -28.69 0.01
C PRO A 224 15.37 -28.48 -1.17
N CYS A 225 15.23 -29.51 -2.01
CA CYS A 225 14.23 -29.58 -3.07
C CYS A 225 13.23 -30.71 -2.78
N TYR A 226 12.04 -30.38 -2.31
CA TYR A 226 11.01 -31.37 -2.04
C TYR A 226 10.11 -31.59 -3.27
N ILE A 227 10.12 -32.79 -3.84
CA ILE A 227 9.22 -33.23 -4.92
C ILE A 227 8.13 -34.08 -4.29
N GLU A 228 6.98 -33.46 -4.07
CA GLU A 228 5.80 -34.08 -3.47
C GLU A 228 5.01 -34.87 -4.55
N LYS A 229 4.29 -35.92 -4.14
CA LYS A 229 3.62 -36.87 -5.04
C LYS A 229 2.68 -36.26 -6.09
N THR A 230 2.13 -35.06 -5.89
CA THR A 230 1.26 -34.39 -6.89
C THR A 230 2.03 -33.57 -7.92
N ALA A 231 3.36 -33.45 -7.79
CA ALA A 231 4.19 -32.67 -8.68
C ALA A 231 4.13 -33.15 -10.14
N ASP A 232 4.29 -32.21 -11.08
CA ASP A 232 4.69 -32.55 -12.44
C ASP A 232 6.15 -33.02 -12.44
N ILE A 233 6.34 -34.34 -12.51
CA ILE A 233 7.67 -34.98 -12.47
C ILE A 233 8.60 -34.45 -13.56
N LYS A 234 8.10 -34.23 -14.78
CA LYS A 234 8.95 -33.81 -15.90
C LYS A 234 9.47 -32.40 -15.69
N ARG A 235 8.59 -31.48 -15.26
CA ARG A 235 9.00 -30.13 -14.88
C ARG A 235 9.96 -30.16 -13.69
N ALA A 236 9.58 -30.82 -12.60
CA ALA A 236 10.35 -30.84 -11.36
C ALA A 236 11.79 -31.32 -11.56
N VAL A 237 11.98 -32.43 -12.28
CA VAL A 237 13.33 -32.95 -12.56
C VAL A 237 14.10 -32.04 -13.52
N THR A 238 13.43 -31.46 -14.51
CA THR A 238 14.08 -30.56 -15.48
C THR A 238 14.57 -29.28 -14.79
N ASP A 239 13.73 -28.70 -13.93
CA ASP A 239 14.04 -27.52 -13.12
C ASP A 239 15.20 -27.78 -12.15
N LEU A 240 15.14 -28.92 -11.44
CA LEU A 240 16.20 -29.38 -10.54
C LEU A 240 17.54 -29.49 -11.27
N ILE A 241 17.56 -30.15 -12.43
CA ILE A 241 18.79 -30.33 -13.20
C ILE A 241 19.29 -28.99 -13.74
N LEU A 242 18.41 -28.19 -14.35
CA LEU A 242 18.75 -26.87 -14.89
C LEU A 242 19.40 -25.97 -13.83
N SER A 243 18.80 -25.92 -12.65
CA SER A 243 19.33 -25.12 -11.53
C SER A 243 20.65 -25.69 -11.00
N LYS A 244 20.75 -27.01 -10.79
CA LYS A 244 21.92 -27.63 -10.18
C LYS A 244 23.15 -27.63 -11.09
N THR A 245 22.95 -27.71 -12.41
CA THR A 245 24.06 -27.70 -13.37
C THR A 245 24.50 -26.29 -13.76
N PHE A 246 23.68 -25.27 -13.50
CA PHE A 246 23.99 -23.89 -13.87
C PHE A 246 25.28 -23.39 -13.19
N ASP A 247 26.27 -23.06 -14.01
CA ASP A 247 27.65 -22.72 -13.63
C ASP A 247 28.26 -23.78 -12.70
N ASN A 248 28.00 -25.06 -13.01
CA ASN A 248 28.35 -26.23 -12.18
C ASN A 248 27.87 -26.13 -10.72
N GLY A 249 26.68 -25.56 -10.49
CA GLY A 249 26.07 -25.51 -9.15
C GLY A 249 26.72 -24.50 -8.21
N MET A 250 27.40 -23.48 -8.74
CA MET A 250 28.07 -22.45 -7.93
C MET A 250 27.15 -21.34 -7.41
N ILE A 251 25.90 -21.30 -7.86
CA ILE A 251 24.90 -20.41 -7.26
C ILE A 251 24.53 -20.96 -5.87
N CYS A 252 24.62 -20.14 -4.83
CA CYS A 252 24.32 -20.53 -3.44
C CYS A 252 22.86 -20.99 -3.27
N ALA A 253 21.95 -20.51 -4.11
CA ALA A 253 20.56 -20.99 -4.13
C ALA A 253 20.36 -22.31 -4.87
N SER A 254 21.41 -22.94 -5.41
CA SER A 254 21.29 -24.25 -6.07
C SER A 254 20.95 -25.35 -5.07
N GLU A 255 20.18 -26.32 -5.54
CA GLU A 255 19.69 -27.46 -4.78
C GLU A 255 20.87 -28.26 -4.22
N GLN A 256 20.82 -28.61 -2.94
CA GLN A 256 21.84 -29.44 -2.28
C GLN A 256 21.34 -30.86 -2.05
N ALA A 257 20.03 -31.05 -1.95
CA ALA A 257 19.40 -32.36 -1.98
C ALA A 257 18.04 -32.32 -2.67
N VAL A 258 17.64 -33.47 -3.19
CA VAL A 258 16.27 -33.75 -3.60
C VAL A 258 15.62 -34.69 -2.57
N ILE A 259 14.42 -34.36 -2.14
CA ILE A 259 13.59 -35.13 -1.22
C ILE A 259 12.38 -35.56 -2.02
N ILE A 260 12.11 -36.85 -2.10
CA ILE A 260 11.10 -37.40 -3.01
C ILE A 260 10.17 -38.32 -2.24
N ASP A 261 8.86 -38.11 -2.42
CA ASP A 261 7.85 -39.02 -1.86
C ASP A 261 8.00 -40.42 -2.44
N LYS A 262 7.84 -41.42 -1.57
CA LYS A 262 7.95 -42.85 -1.90
C LYS A 262 7.08 -43.25 -3.08
N ASP A 263 5.88 -42.67 -3.20
CA ASP A 263 4.90 -42.97 -4.24
C ASP A 263 5.39 -42.62 -5.66
N ILE A 264 6.28 -41.63 -5.78
CA ILE A 264 6.83 -41.16 -7.06
C ILE A 264 8.35 -41.34 -7.16
N PHE A 265 8.97 -42.04 -6.22
CA PHE A 265 10.43 -42.18 -6.15
C PHE A 265 11.04 -42.82 -7.40
N GLU A 266 10.48 -43.95 -7.83
CA GLU A 266 10.93 -44.67 -9.03
C GLU A 266 10.80 -43.83 -10.30
N PRO A 267 9.62 -43.28 -10.66
CA PRO A 267 9.49 -42.49 -11.88
C PRO A 267 10.35 -41.21 -11.87
N VAL A 268 10.56 -40.57 -10.71
CA VAL A 268 11.46 -39.41 -10.61
C VAL A 268 12.91 -39.81 -10.85
N THR A 269 13.40 -40.85 -10.15
CA THR A 269 14.82 -41.27 -10.27
C THR A 269 15.14 -41.87 -11.65
N GLU A 270 14.21 -42.59 -12.27
CA GLU A 270 14.35 -43.05 -13.66
C GLU A 270 14.47 -41.89 -14.64
N TYR A 271 13.64 -40.86 -14.47
CA TYR A 271 13.66 -39.69 -15.33
C TYR A 271 14.94 -38.85 -15.11
N MET A 272 15.42 -38.73 -13.87
CA MET A 272 16.73 -38.15 -13.57
C MET A 272 17.87 -38.89 -14.29
N LYS A 273 17.89 -40.22 -14.22
CA LYS A 273 18.90 -41.05 -14.93
C LYS A 273 18.86 -40.83 -16.43
N LYS A 274 17.66 -40.78 -17.02
CA LYS A 274 17.46 -40.49 -18.45
C LYS A 274 18.02 -39.13 -18.87
N LEU A 275 18.04 -38.15 -17.97
CA LEU A 275 18.53 -36.79 -18.24
C LEU A 275 20.00 -36.56 -17.86
N GLY A 276 20.74 -37.63 -17.52
CA GLY A 276 22.18 -37.59 -17.28
C GLY A 276 22.59 -37.49 -15.80
N CYS A 277 21.70 -37.80 -14.86
CA CYS A 277 22.07 -37.96 -13.45
C CYS A 277 22.60 -39.37 -13.18
N CYS A 278 23.79 -39.49 -12.59
CA CYS A 278 24.39 -40.77 -12.24
C CYS A 278 24.20 -41.04 -10.75
N PHE A 279 23.51 -42.13 -10.40
CA PHE A 279 23.33 -42.56 -9.02
C PHE A 279 24.49 -43.44 -8.59
N VAL A 280 25.18 -43.05 -7.52
CA VAL A 280 26.34 -43.79 -6.99
C VAL A 280 25.91 -44.90 -6.04
N ASN A 281 26.70 -45.98 -5.97
CA ASN A 281 26.53 -47.02 -4.96
C ASN A 281 27.12 -46.62 -3.60
N GLU A 282 27.02 -47.49 -2.60
CA GLU A 282 27.47 -47.20 -1.23
C GLU A 282 28.99 -46.95 -1.11
N GLU A 283 29.81 -47.71 -1.83
CA GLU A 283 31.28 -47.53 -1.83
C GLU A 283 31.67 -46.21 -2.51
N GLU A 284 31.06 -45.93 -3.67
CA GLU A 284 31.25 -44.69 -4.41
C GLU A 284 30.76 -43.47 -3.62
N ARG A 285 29.65 -43.59 -2.88
CA ARG A 285 29.14 -42.57 -1.97
C ARG A 285 30.17 -42.24 -0.89
N GLY A 286 30.77 -43.23 -0.23
CA GLY A 286 31.79 -42.99 0.79
C GLY A 286 33.00 -42.23 0.25
N ARG A 287 33.43 -42.55 -0.98
CA ARG A 287 34.51 -41.83 -1.66
C ARG A 287 34.13 -40.38 -2.01
N LEU A 288 32.88 -40.14 -2.42
CA LEU A 288 32.37 -38.78 -2.64
C LEU A 288 32.27 -37.98 -1.34
N GLU A 289 31.83 -38.61 -0.24
CA GLU A 289 31.74 -37.98 1.08
C GLU A 289 33.11 -37.47 1.54
N SER A 290 34.13 -38.33 1.51
CA SER A 290 35.50 -37.97 1.90
C SER A 290 36.13 -36.91 0.99
N LEU A 291 35.75 -36.88 -0.31
CA LEU A 291 36.25 -35.86 -1.23
C LEU A 291 35.55 -34.52 -1.04
N ALA A 292 34.23 -34.53 -0.89
CA ALA A 292 33.40 -33.33 -0.96
C ALA A 292 33.42 -32.50 0.31
N ILE A 293 33.58 -33.13 1.47
CA ILE A 293 33.56 -32.47 2.77
C ILE A 293 34.87 -32.78 3.50
N ASP A 294 35.62 -31.74 3.84
CA ASP A 294 36.80 -31.86 4.69
C ASP A 294 36.35 -32.16 6.13
N GLU A 295 36.58 -33.39 6.59
CA GLU A 295 36.19 -33.87 7.93
C GLU A 295 36.76 -33.01 9.06
N LYS A 296 37.98 -32.47 8.89
CA LYS A 296 38.66 -31.68 9.93
C LYS A 296 38.09 -30.27 10.03
N LYS A 297 37.78 -29.65 8.89
CA LYS A 297 37.21 -28.30 8.84
C LYS A 297 35.68 -28.30 8.93
N CYS A 298 35.04 -29.46 8.78
CA CYS A 298 33.59 -29.61 8.67
C CYS A 298 32.99 -28.65 7.60
N ALA A 299 33.72 -28.47 6.49
CA ALA A 299 33.40 -27.53 5.42
C ALA A 299 33.60 -28.19 4.06
N MET A 300 32.96 -27.65 3.02
CA MET A 300 33.14 -28.15 1.66
C MET A 300 34.61 -28.05 1.23
N ASN A 301 35.08 -29.02 0.46
CA ASN A 301 36.40 -28.99 -0.14
C ASN A 301 36.44 -27.92 -1.26
N PRO A 302 37.30 -26.88 -1.16
CA PRO A 302 37.34 -25.80 -2.15
C PRO A 302 37.80 -26.23 -3.55
N GLU A 303 38.44 -27.40 -3.70
CA GLU A 303 38.96 -27.93 -4.97
C GLU A 303 37.85 -28.42 -5.91
N ILE A 304 36.71 -28.88 -5.36
CA ILE A 304 35.59 -29.40 -6.15
C ILE A 304 34.59 -28.31 -6.58
N VAL A 305 34.67 -27.12 -5.99
CA VAL A 305 33.72 -26.03 -6.21
C VAL A 305 33.71 -25.63 -7.69
N GLY A 306 32.54 -25.71 -8.33
CA GLY A 306 32.36 -25.37 -9.74
C GLY A 306 33.06 -26.30 -10.74
N LYS A 307 33.54 -27.47 -10.32
CA LYS A 307 34.02 -28.51 -11.24
C LYS A 307 32.83 -29.29 -11.83
N SER A 308 33.01 -29.86 -13.02
CA SER A 308 31.97 -30.70 -13.63
C SER A 308 31.80 -32.02 -12.85
N ALA A 309 30.65 -32.66 -13.00
CA ALA A 309 30.39 -33.96 -12.39
C ALA A 309 31.42 -35.03 -12.82
N GLN A 310 31.84 -34.99 -14.09
CA GLN A 310 32.88 -35.87 -14.63
C GLN A 310 34.24 -35.66 -13.92
N THR A 311 34.69 -34.40 -13.77
CA THR A 311 35.95 -34.10 -13.09
C THR A 311 35.90 -34.56 -11.63
N ILE A 312 34.78 -34.34 -10.95
CA ILE A 312 34.62 -34.76 -9.55
C ILE A 312 34.60 -36.29 -9.43
N ALA A 313 33.91 -36.99 -10.34
CA ALA A 313 33.95 -38.44 -10.40
C ALA A 313 35.38 -38.96 -10.60
N GLN A 314 36.16 -38.35 -11.49
CA GLN A 314 37.57 -38.70 -11.70
C GLN A 314 38.42 -38.47 -10.44
N MET A 315 38.23 -37.34 -9.75
CA MET A 315 38.91 -37.03 -8.48
C MET A 315 38.56 -38.03 -7.38
N ALA A 316 37.31 -38.47 -7.33
CA ALA A 316 36.85 -39.51 -6.40
C ALA A 316 37.24 -40.92 -6.87
N GLY A 317 37.70 -41.07 -8.12
CA GLY A 317 38.02 -42.32 -8.82
C GLY A 317 36.81 -43.22 -9.11
N ILE A 318 35.68 -42.60 -9.41
CA ILE A 318 34.40 -43.20 -9.82
C ILE A 318 34.29 -43.12 -11.34
N LYS A 319 33.82 -44.19 -11.99
CA LYS A 319 33.63 -44.22 -13.45
C LYS A 319 32.20 -43.84 -13.79
N VAL A 320 32.02 -42.75 -14.52
CA VAL A 320 30.72 -42.26 -14.98
C VAL A 320 30.75 -41.94 -16.49
N PRO A 321 29.61 -41.96 -17.19
CA PRO A 321 29.50 -41.48 -18.57
C PRO A 321 30.02 -40.04 -18.74
N GLU A 322 30.61 -39.70 -19.89
CA GLU A 322 31.19 -38.37 -20.12
C GLU A 322 30.17 -37.23 -20.07
N ASP A 323 28.92 -37.52 -20.46
CA ASP A 323 27.79 -36.58 -20.45
C ASP A 323 27.08 -36.49 -19.09
N THR A 324 27.64 -37.10 -18.04
CA THR A 324 27.08 -37.04 -16.69
C THR A 324 26.98 -35.60 -16.22
N LYS A 325 25.75 -35.20 -15.86
CA LYS A 325 25.43 -33.84 -15.41
C LYS A 325 25.53 -33.67 -13.91
N ILE A 326 25.05 -34.66 -13.14
CA ILE A 326 24.96 -34.62 -11.67
C ILE A 326 25.29 -35.99 -11.10
N LEU A 327 26.11 -36.02 -10.05
CA LEU A 327 26.32 -37.21 -9.21
C LEU A 327 25.29 -37.20 -8.08
N VAL A 328 24.50 -38.27 -7.96
CA VAL A 328 23.41 -38.38 -6.99
C VAL A 328 23.71 -39.48 -5.99
N ALA A 329 23.66 -39.15 -4.70
CA ALA A 329 23.90 -40.10 -3.62
C ALA A 329 22.66 -40.22 -2.73
N GLU A 330 22.11 -41.43 -2.60
CA GLU A 330 21.05 -41.71 -1.63
C GLU A 330 21.62 -41.72 -0.20
N ILE A 331 20.98 -40.96 0.70
CA ILE A 331 21.36 -40.84 2.10
C ILE A 331 20.13 -40.92 3.01
N GLU A 332 20.31 -41.37 4.25
CA GLU A 332 19.20 -41.68 5.16
C GLU A 332 18.84 -40.54 6.11
N GLY A 333 19.77 -39.60 6.36
CA GLY A 333 19.60 -38.54 7.35
C GLY A 333 20.29 -37.21 6.99
N VAL A 334 20.12 -36.23 7.87
CA VAL A 334 20.79 -34.92 7.78
C VAL A 334 21.64 -34.73 9.01
N GLY A 335 22.87 -34.24 8.83
CA GLY A 335 23.77 -33.95 9.93
C GLY A 335 25.22 -34.32 9.64
N PRO A 336 26.09 -34.23 10.65
CA PRO A 336 27.51 -34.55 10.50
C PRO A 336 27.78 -35.99 10.02
N GLU A 337 26.95 -36.95 10.45
CA GLU A 337 27.00 -38.37 10.05
C GLU A 337 26.65 -38.58 8.56
N TYR A 338 26.05 -37.59 7.91
CA TYR A 338 25.68 -37.61 6.50
C TYR A 338 26.32 -36.41 5.78
N PRO A 339 27.64 -36.44 5.48
CA PRO A 339 28.37 -35.26 5.01
C PRO A 339 27.77 -34.61 3.76
N LEU A 340 27.26 -35.40 2.81
CA LEU A 340 26.61 -34.90 1.59
C LEU A 340 25.30 -34.14 1.85
N SER A 341 24.77 -34.15 3.07
CA SER A 341 23.63 -33.30 3.46
C SER A 341 24.00 -31.81 3.64
N ARG A 342 25.28 -31.43 3.55
CA ARG A 342 25.76 -30.03 3.58
C ARG A 342 25.69 -29.34 2.20
N GLU A 343 25.98 -28.03 2.20
CA GLU A 343 26.27 -27.27 0.98
C GLU A 343 27.56 -27.77 0.30
N LYS A 344 27.52 -27.92 -1.03
CA LYS A 344 28.60 -28.51 -1.84
C LYS A 344 29.09 -27.64 -3.00
N LEU A 345 28.32 -26.63 -3.43
CA LEU A 345 28.63 -25.70 -4.55
C LEU A 345 29.24 -26.35 -5.82
N CYS A 346 28.77 -27.54 -6.15
CA CYS A 346 29.20 -28.37 -7.26
C CYS A 346 28.03 -29.29 -7.68
N PRO A 347 28.09 -30.01 -8.82
CA PRO A 347 27.02 -30.88 -9.30
C PRO A 347 26.98 -32.25 -8.57
N ILE A 348 27.00 -32.22 -7.23
CA ILE A 348 26.67 -33.35 -6.36
C ILE A 348 25.34 -33.06 -5.68
N LEU A 349 24.43 -34.03 -5.67
CA LEU A 349 23.09 -33.92 -5.09
C LEU A 349 22.84 -35.09 -4.13
N ALA A 350 22.44 -34.79 -2.90
CA ALA A 350 21.90 -35.82 -2.01
C ALA A 350 20.47 -36.19 -2.41
N CYS A 351 20.06 -37.44 -2.21
CA CYS A 351 18.72 -37.91 -2.53
C CYS A 351 18.10 -38.59 -1.31
N PHE A 352 16.88 -38.17 -0.94
CA PHE A 352 16.12 -38.72 0.17
C PHE A 352 14.81 -39.34 -0.34
N LYS A 353 14.52 -40.55 0.11
CA LYS A 353 13.21 -41.19 -0.04
C LYS A 353 12.41 -40.99 1.24
N VAL A 354 11.24 -40.35 1.16
CA VAL A 354 10.39 -40.08 2.33
C VAL A 354 9.01 -40.71 2.17
N ASN A 355 8.35 -41.07 3.27
CA ASN A 355 7.09 -41.80 3.21
C ASN A 355 5.87 -40.92 2.87
N ASN A 356 5.93 -39.63 3.18
CA ASN A 356 4.85 -38.66 2.97
C ASN A 356 5.33 -37.21 3.13
N SER A 357 4.43 -36.26 2.87
CA SER A 357 4.69 -34.83 2.98
C SER A 357 5.13 -34.34 4.35
N ALA A 358 4.60 -34.90 5.44
CA ALA A 358 5.05 -34.53 6.78
C ALA A 358 6.54 -34.86 6.99
N GLU A 359 6.98 -36.02 6.50
CA GLU A 359 8.40 -36.42 6.54
C GLU A 359 9.25 -35.62 5.56
N GLY A 360 8.75 -35.33 4.35
CA GLY A 360 9.42 -34.49 3.36
C GLY A 360 9.70 -33.08 3.88
N ILE A 361 8.68 -32.43 4.47
CA ILE A 361 8.81 -31.12 5.11
C ILE A 361 9.78 -31.20 6.30
N LYS A 362 9.68 -32.24 7.14
CA LYS A 362 10.62 -32.44 8.25
C LYS A 362 12.06 -32.49 7.77
N ARG A 363 12.33 -33.25 6.70
CA ARG A 363 13.67 -33.37 6.12
C ARG A 363 14.19 -32.05 5.54
N ALA A 364 13.31 -31.28 4.90
CA ALA A 364 13.65 -29.93 4.44
C ALA A 364 14.01 -28.98 5.60
N VAL A 365 13.25 -29.02 6.70
CA VAL A 365 13.55 -28.25 7.92
C VAL A 365 14.90 -28.65 8.53
N GLU A 366 15.19 -29.96 8.61
CA GLU A 366 16.48 -30.46 9.11
C GLU A 366 17.65 -29.93 8.27
N MET A 367 17.55 -29.99 6.94
CA MET A 367 18.58 -29.46 6.03
C MET A 367 18.79 -27.95 6.18
N VAL A 368 17.70 -27.18 6.23
CA VAL A 368 17.79 -25.73 6.37
C VAL A 368 18.43 -25.37 7.71
N ASN A 369 18.06 -26.04 8.80
CA ASN A 369 18.70 -25.83 10.10
C ASN A 369 20.17 -26.27 10.11
N PHE A 370 20.54 -27.22 9.24
CA PHE A 370 21.92 -27.65 9.02
C PHE A 370 22.63 -26.82 7.94
N GLY A 371 22.73 -25.50 8.17
CA GLY A 371 23.58 -24.62 7.37
C GLY A 371 22.92 -23.95 6.15
N GLY A 372 21.59 -23.92 6.07
CA GLY A 372 20.84 -23.18 5.03
C GLY A 372 19.85 -22.14 5.57
N SER A 373 19.82 -21.92 6.89
CA SER A 373 18.83 -21.10 7.57
C SER A 373 18.73 -19.71 6.97
N GLY A 374 17.51 -19.34 6.57
CA GLY A 374 17.23 -18.03 6.00
C GLY A 374 17.52 -17.88 4.51
N HIS A 375 18.18 -18.81 3.86
CA HIS A 375 18.55 -18.70 2.45
C HIS A 375 17.37 -19.02 1.52
N SER A 376 17.28 -20.26 1.02
CA SER A 376 16.25 -20.69 0.07
C SER A 376 15.82 -22.14 0.30
N ALA A 377 14.59 -22.46 -0.10
CA ALA A 377 14.06 -23.81 -0.18
C ALA A 377 13.13 -23.91 -1.39
N VAL A 378 13.04 -25.09 -2.01
CA VAL A 378 12.17 -25.32 -3.18
C VAL A 378 11.23 -26.49 -2.94
N ILE A 379 9.97 -26.33 -3.36
CA ILE A 379 8.95 -27.37 -3.38
C ILE A 379 8.35 -27.48 -4.79
N HIS A 380 8.27 -28.70 -5.29
CA HIS A 380 7.46 -29.03 -6.46
C HIS A 380 6.23 -29.80 -5.96
N SER A 381 5.05 -29.22 -6.14
CA SER A 381 3.75 -29.79 -5.74
C SER A 381 2.63 -29.06 -6.46
N ASN A 382 1.49 -29.72 -6.65
CA ASN A 382 0.23 -29.09 -7.07
C ASN A 382 -0.81 -29.08 -5.92
N ASP A 383 -0.42 -29.47 -4.70
CA ASP A 383 -1.26 -29.43 -3.51
C ASP A 383 -0.95 -28.17 -2.69
N GLU A 384 -1.87 -27.21 -2.74
CA GLU A 384 -1.77 -25.93 -2.01
C GLU A 384 -1.69 -26.12 -0.49
N CYS A 385 -2.30 -27.15 0.08
CA CYS A 385 -2.21 -27.40 1.52
C CYS A 385 -0.77 -27.77 1.92
N VAL A 386 -0.11 -28.60 1.13
CA VAL A 386 1.28 -29.00 1.38
C VAL A 386 2.25 -27.84 1.11
N ILE A 387 2.01 -27.05 0.07
CA ILE A 387 2.78 -25.84 -0.22
C ILE A 387 2.71 -24.87 0.96
N ASN A 388 1.52 -24.62 1.50
CA ASN A 388 1.32 -23.75 2.66
C ASN A 388 1.99 -24.31 3.92
N GLU A 389 1.88 -25.62 4.21
CA GLU A 389 2.56 -26.22 5.36
C GLU A 389 4.08 -26.15 5.23
N PHE A 390 4.62 -26.40 4.03
CA PHE A 390 6.04 -26.23 3.74
C PHE A 390 6.47 -24.77 3.96
N ALA A 391 5.66 -23.82 3.49
CA ALA A 391 5.92 -22.39 3.63
C ALA A 391 5.93 -21.90 5.08
N GLU A 392 5.03 -22.43 5.92
CA GLU A 392 4.95 -22.09 7.34
C GLU A 392 6.11 -22.67 8.17
N ARG A 393 6.63 -23.85 7.78
CA ARG A 393 7.59 -24.59 8.60
C ARG A 393 9.05 -24.37 8.21
N VAL A 394 9.35 -24.08 6.94
CA VAL A 394 10.72 -24.01 6.44
C VAL A 394 11.29 -22.59 6.57
N ASN A 395 12.22 -22.41 7.51
CA ASN A 395 12.81 -21.11 7.86
C ASN A 395 13.79 -20.56 6.80
N THR A 396 13.26 -20.07 5.68
CA THR A 396 14.04 -19.47 4.59
C THR A 396 13.45 -18.15 4.12
N GLY A 397 14.28 -17.26 3.57
CA GLY A 397 13.82 -15.97 3.04
C GLY A 397 13.20 -16.07 1.65
N ARG A 398 13.46 -17.16 0.92
CA ARG A 398 12.88 -17.45 -0.40
C ARG A 398 12.36 -18.89 -0.42
N ILE A 399 11.05 -19.02 -0.58
CA ILE A 399 10.40 -20.31 -0.84
C ILE A 399 9.99 -20.32 -2.30
N ILE A 400 10.51 -21.29 -3.04
CA ILE A 400 10.36 -21.39 -4.48
C ILE A 400 9.40 -22.53 -4.77
N VAL A 401 8.36 -22.25 -5.53
CA VAL A 401 7.33 -23.23 -5.84
C VAL A 401 7.38 -23.52 -7.33
N ASN A 402 7.59 -24.78 -7.70
CA ASN A 402 7.52 -25.25 -9.08
C ASN A 402 8.45 -24.54 -10.08
N GLN A 403 9.67 -24.22 -9.65
CA GLN A 403 10.67 -23.49 -10.45
C GLN A 403 12.09 -23.95 -10.12
N PRO A 404 13.06 -23.78 -11.04
CA PRO A 404 14.48 -24.02 -10.75
C PRO A 404 14.99 -23.08 -9.64
N SER A 405 15.58 -23.62 -8.56
CA SER A 405 15.87 -22.83 -7.36
C SER A 405 16.85 -21.68 -7.59
N SER A 406 17.93 -21.91 -8.34
CA SER A 406 18.93 -20.86 -8.60
C SER A 406 18.32 -19.65 -9.30
N HIS A 407 17.53 -19.88 -10.35
CA HIS A 407 16.90 -18.83 -11.15
C HIS A 407 15.72 -18.18 -10.39
N GLY A 408 14.95 -18.97 -9.65
CA GLY A 408 13.85 -18.47 -8.84
C GLY A 408 14.34 -17.62 -7.65
N ALA A 409 15.45 -17.99 -7.02
CA ALA A 409 15.99 -17.28 -5.87
C ALA A 409 16.61 -15.93 -6.26
N ILE A 410 17.34 -15.89 -7.38
CA ILE A 410 17.94 -14.62 -7.84
C ILE A 410 16.86 -13.64 -8.30
N GLY A 411 15.72 -14.10 -8.80
CA GLY A 411 14.52 -13.29 -9.07
C GLY A 411 14.32 -12.86 -10.52
N ASP A 412 13.15 -12.28 -10.82
CA ASP A 412 12.71 -11.68 -12.10
C ASP A 412 12.59 -12.61 -13.33
N ILE A 413 13.25 -13.77 -13.33
CA ILE A 413 13.22 -14.71 -14.47
C ILE A 413 11.92 -15.50 -14.52
N TYR A 414 11.54 -16.11 -13.39
CA TYR A 414 10.34 -16.95 -13.27
C TYR A 414 9.33 -16.43 -12.25
N ASN A 415 9.69 -15.40 -11.48
CA ASN A 415 8.85 -14.88 -10.39
C ASN A 415 9.09 -13.39 -10.17
N THR A 416 8.37 -12.84 -9.20
CA THR A 416 8.36 -11.40 -8.88
C THR A 416 9.40 -11.02 -7.82
N ASN A 417 10.33 -11.90 -7.45
CA ASN A 417 11.40 -11.54 -6.53
C ASN A 417 12.30 -10.50 -7.19
N MET A 418 12.78 -9.51 -6.41
CA MET A 418 13.72 -8.51 -6.90
C MET A 418 15.00 -9.20 -7.41
N PRO A 419 15.50 -8.88 -8.62
CA PRO A 419 16.67 -9.52 -9.17
C PRO A 419 17.92 -9.11 -8.37
N SER A 420 18.71 -10.09 -7.91
CA SER A 420 19.89 -9.84 -7.07
C SER A 420 20.91 -10.98 -7.08
N LEU A 421 22.17 -10.62 -6.85
CA LEU A 421 23.27 -11.54 -6.57
C LEU A 421 23.78 -11.42 -5.12
N THR A 422 23.03 -10.76 -4.26
CA THR A 422 23.28 -10.68 -2.81
C THR A 422 21.97 -10.99 -2.09
N LEU A 423 21.85 -12.25 -1.66
CA LEU A 423 20.62 -12.81 -1.10
C LEU A 423 20.71 -12.79 0.44
N GLY A 424 20.03 -11.85 1.07
CA GLY A 424 20.06 -11.70 2.53
C GLY A 424 19.34 -12.86 3.21
N CYS A 425 19.90 -13.43 4.27
CA CYS A 425 19.32 -14.60 4.97
C CYS A 425 18.54 -14.26 6.26
N GLY A 426 18.28 -12.98 6.50
CA GLY A 426 17.56 -12.51 7.70
C GLY A 426 18.17 -12.93 9.03
N SER A 427 17.40 -12.77 10.11
CA SER A 427 17.84 -13.13 11.46
C SER A 427 18.20 -14.62 11.57
N PHE A 428 17.53 -15.49 10.81
CA PHE A 428 17.82 -16.92 10.72
C PHE A 428 19.28 -17.20 10.31
N GLY A 429 19.78 -16.48 9.30
CA GLY A 429 21.15 -16.57 8.80
C GLY A 429 22.12 -15.54 9.41
N ARG A 430 21.73 -14.88 10.52
CA ARG A 430 22.50 -13.80 11.17
C ARG A 430 22.77 -12.62 10.22
N ASN A 431 21.75 -12.22 9.46
CA ASN A 431 21.77 -11.06 8.58
C ASN A 431 20.68 -10.05 8.96
N SER A 432 20.84 -8.81 8.50
CA SER A 432 19.94 -7.68 8.76
C SER A 432 18.64 -7.71 7.93
N THR A 433 18.57 -8.51 6.87
CA THR A 433 17.39 -8.60 5.99
C THR A 433 17.30 -9.96 5.29
N THR A 434 16.07 -10.41 5.01
CA THR A 434 15.78 -11.57 4.14
C THR A 434 15.66 -11.19 2.67
N ALA A 435 15.66 -9.89 2.34
CA ALA A 435 15.43 -9.42 0.99
C ALA A 435 16.56 -9.80 0.03
N ASN A 436 16.20 -9.92 -1.24
CA ASN A 436 17.16 -9.78 -2.34
C ASN A 436 17.64 -8.31 -2.35
N ILE A 437 18.93 -8.09 -2.09
CA ILE A 437 19.47 -6.73 -1.96
C ILE A 437 19.39 -6.02 -3.30
N THR A 438 18.95 -4.76 -3.30
CA THR A 438 18.87 -3.89 -4.48
C THR A 438 19.02 -2.41 -4.08
N ALA A 439 18.80 -1.48 -5.01
CA ALA A 439 18.96 -0.05 -4.83
C ALA A 439 18.20 0.49 -3.59
N VAL A 440 16.98 0.03 -3.31
CA VAL A 440 16.20 0.48 -2.14
C VAL A 440 16.89 0.24 -0.79
N ASN A 441 17.86 -0.69 -0.73
CA ASN A 441 18.63 -0.97 0.49
C ASN A 441 19.84 -0.05 0.68
N LEU A 442 20.18 0.77 -0.33
CA LEU A 442 21.36 1.64 -0.36
C LEU A 442 20.99 3.13 -0.24
N ILE A 443 19.79 3.42 0.28
CA ILE A 443 19.35 4.78 0.60
C ILE A 443 18.88 4.88 2.05
N ASN A 444 19.14 6.03 2.66
CA ASN A 444 18.44 6.47 3.86
C ASN A 444 17.14 7.18 3.45
N LYS A 445 16.04 6.86 4.15
CA LYS A 445 14.75 7.51 3.96
C LYS A 445 14.57 8.60 5.02
N LYS A 446 14.66 9.86 4.60
CA LYS A 446 14.41 11.01 5.48
C LYS A 446 12.95 11.41 5.40
N ARG A 447 12.17 11.16 6.45
CA ARG A 447 10.76 11.56 6.54
C ARG A 447 10.63 12.98 7.10
N VAL A 448 9.98 13.85 6.34
CA VAL A 448 9.65 15.23 6.73
C VAL A 448 8.17 15.28 7.05
N ALA A 449 7.83 15.37 8.34
CA ALA A 449 6.45 15.43 8.83
C ALA A 449 6.08 16.87 9.24
N ARG A 450 4.93 17.37 8.79
CA ARG A 450 4.42 18.70 9.17
C ARG A 450 3.52 18.61 10.40
N ARG A 451 3.33 19.76 11.06
CA ARG A 451 2.45 19.87 12.23
C ARG A 451 0.99 19.64 11.81
N ARG A 452 0.32 18.70 12.47
CA ARG A 452 -1.13 18.52 12.37
C ARG A 452 -1.83 19.10 13.60
N TYR A 453 -3.01 19.65 13.40
CA TYR A 453 -3.86 20.08 14.52
C TYR A 453 -4.70 18.91 15.00
N ASN A 454 -4.77 18.75 16.34
CA ASN A 454 -5.69 17.78 16.91
C ASN A 454 -7.12 18.22 16.60
N MET A 455 -7.93 17.28 16.10
CA MET A 455 -9.36 17.50 15.91
C MET A 455 -9.99 17.95 17.23
N GLN A 456 -10.52 19.16 17.23
CA GLN A 456 -11.34 19.67 18.34
C GLN A 456 -12.76 19.16 18.19
N TRP A 457 -13.38 18.78 19.29
CA TRP A 457 -14.76 18.31 19.29
C TRP A 457 -15.45 18.70 20.60
N PHE A 458 -16.76 18.87 20.52
CA PHE A 458 -17.62 19.09 21.68
C PHE A 458 -18.90 18.29 21.49
N LYS A 459 -19.36 17.61 22.54
CA LYS A 459 -20.62 16.84 22.53
C LYS A 459 -21.68 17.66 23.26
N ILE A 460 -22.72 18.04 22.56
CA ILE A 460 -23.89 18.72 23.13
C ILE A 460 -24.88 17.65 23.63
N PRO A 461 -25.56 17.84 24.78
CA PRO A 461 -26.71 17.02 25.16
C PRO A 461 -27.72 16.89 24.02
N GLU A 462 -28.39 15.74 23.88
CA GLU A 462 -29.34 15.50 22.79
C GLU A 462 -30.53 16.48 22.82
N LYS A 463 -30.98 16.83 24.04
CA LYS A 463 -32.07 17.78 24.26
C LYS A 463 -31.72 18.67 25.46
N ILE A 464 -31.89 19.98 25.27
CA ILE A 464 -31.75 20.98 26.33
C ILE A 464 -33.08 21.73 26.39
N TYR A 465 -33.76 21.62 27.52
CA TYR A 465 -34.96 22.40 27.82
C TYR A 465 -34.55 23.57 28.72
N PHE A 466 -34.82 24.79 28.28
CA PHE A 466 -34.43 26.02 28.97
C PHE A 466 -35.62 27.00 29.00
N GLN A 467 -35.57 27.98 29.90
CA GLN A 467 -36.66 28.90 30.33
C GLN A 467 -37.49 28.42 31.54
N PRO A 468 -38.09 29.35 32.32
CA PRO A 468 -39.01 29.02 33.39
C PRO A 468 -40.10 28.04 32.95
N GLY A 469 -40.38 27.04 33.79
CA GLY A 469 -41.36 26.00 33.49
C GLY A 469 -40.82 24.77 32.75
N SER A 470 -39.54 24.74 32.36
CA SER A 470 -38.96 23.58 31.64
C SER A 470 -39.11 22.23 32.36
N VAL A 471 -39.14 22.23 33.70
CA VAL A 471 -39.37 21.04 34.54
C VAL A 471 -40.70 20.33 34.24
N GLN A 472 -41.70 21.03 33.66
CA GLN A 472 -42.97 20.45 33.25
C GLN A 472 -42.84 19.34 32.22
N TYR A 473 -41.72 19.27 31.50
CA TYR A 473 -41.46 18.20 30.54
C TYR A 473 -41.42 16.82 31.23
N LEU A 474 -41.07 16.73 32.52
CA LEU A 474 -41.11 15.47 33.27
C LEU A 474 -42.50 14.82 33.28
N SER A 475 -43.57 15.62 33.23
CA SER A 475 -44.95 15.14 33.08
C SER A 475 -45.21 14.48 31.71
N LYS A 476 -44.40 14.82 30.70
CA LYS A 476 -44.51 14.34 29.31
C LYS A 476 -43.39 13.39 28.90
N MET A 477 -42.41 13.13 29.76
CA MET A 477 -41.29 12.24 29.45
C MET A 477 -41.76 10.80 29.24
N PRO A 478 -41.51 10.17 28.08
CA PRO A 478 -41.97 8.80 27.80
C PRO A 478 -41.11 7.76 28.54
N ASN A 479 -41.66 6.56 28.75
CA ASN A 479 -40.94 5.36 29.20
C ASN A 479 -40.16 5.51 30.53
N ILE A 480 -40.80 6.13 31.53
CA ILE A 480 -40.27 6.20 32.89
C ILE A 480 -41.34 5.70 33.87
N SER A 481 -40.93 4.93 34.88
CA SER A 481 -41.79 4.35 35.91
C SER A 481 -41.18 4.34 37.31
N ARG A 482 -39.84 4.42 37.43
CA ARG A 482 -39.10 4.42 38.69
C ARG A 482 -37.97 5.46 38.64
N ALA A 483 -38.22 6.64 39.19
CA ALA A 483 -37.30 7.77 39.17
C ALA A 483 -36.44 7.85 40.44
N PHE A 484 -35.12 7.75 40.26
CA PHE A 484 -34.14 7.98 41.33
C PHE A 484 -33.63 9.42 41.24
N ILE A 485 -33.91 10.23 42.25
CA ILE A 485 -33.57 11.65 42.29
C ILE A 485 -32.31 11.83 43.12
N VAL A 486 -31.20 12.23 42.49
CA VAL A 486 -29.92 12.49 43.14
C VAL A 486 -29.75 13.99 43.35
N THR A 487 -29.63 14.40 44.61
CA THR A 487 -29.66 15.81 45.02
C THR A 487 -28.88 16.03 46.33
N ASP A 488 -28.75 17.28 46.76
CA ASP A 488 -28.29 17.65 48.10
C ASP A 488 -29.46 18.01 49.04
N LYS A 489 -29.17 18.07 50.35
CA LYS A 489 -30.13 18.44 51.41
C LYS A 489 -30.70 19.86 51.26
N VAL A 490 -29.97 20.79 50.63
CA VAL A 490 -30.42 22.18 50.45
C VAL A 490 -31.56 22.22 49.42
N MET A 491 -31.43 21.51 48.31
CA MET A 491 -32.50 21.40 47.30
C MET A 491 -33.80 20.80 47.87
N VAL A 492 -33.68 19.84 48.81
CA VAL A 492 -34.84 19.27 49.52
C VAL A 492 -35.44 20.30 50.48
N LYS A 493 -34.62 20.97 51.31
CA LYS A 493 -35.08 22.00 52.26
C LYS A 493 -35.76 23.19 51.58
N LEU A 494 -35.35 23.53 50.36
CA LEU A 494 -35.93 24.60 49.55
C LEU A 494 -37.11 24.14 48.67
N GLU A 495 -37.62 22.92 48.90
CA GLU A 495 -38.77 22.34 48.20
C GLU A 495 -38.60 22.21 46.66
N TYR A 496 -37.37 22.25 46.15
CA TYR A 496 -37.12 22.02 44.71
C TYR A 496 -37.36 20.57 44.32
N ALA A 497 -37.05 19.62 45.21
CA ALA A 497 -37.38 18.21 45.02
C ALA A 497 -38.91 18.00 44.89
N GLU A 498 -39.70 18.75 45.66
CA GLU A 498 -41.17 18.70 45.57
C GLU A 498 -41.69 19.17 44.21
N LYS A 499 -41.04 20.15 43.57
CA LYS A 499 -41.40 20.57 42.20
C LYS A 499 -41.16 19.45 41.18
N VAL A 500 -40.07 18.71 41.31
CA VAL A 500 -39.78 17.52 40.47
C VAL A 500 -40.85 16.45 40.70
N LEU A 501 -41.12 16.12 41.96
CA LEU A 501 -42.13 15.13 42.34
C LEU A 501 -43.53 15.51 41.86
N TYR A 502 -43.94 16.77 41.99
CA TYR A 502 -45.21 17.28 41.49
C TYR A 502 -45.37 16.96 39.99
N HIS A 503 -44.36 17.25 39.17
CA HIS A 503 -44.43 17.01 37.74
C HIS A 503 -44.35 15.53 37.36
N LEU A 504 -43.63 14.71 38.12
CA LEU A 504 -43.62 13.25 37.95
C LEU A 504 -44.97 12.61 38.32
N ARG A 505 -45.67 13.15 39.32
CA ARG A 505 -47.02 12.69 39.72
C ARG A 505 -48.12 13.21 38.78
N LYS A 506 -47.94 14.40 38.20
CA LYS A 506 -48.87 15.03 37.25
C LYS A 506 -48.74 14.43 35.84
N ARG A 507 -49.11 13.16 35.67
CA ARG A 507 -49.04 12.44 34.38
C ARG A 507 -50.42 11.93 33.98
N GLU A 508 -51.18 12.76 33.26
CA GLU A 508 -52.52 12.39 32.76
C GLU A 508 -52.44 11.25 31.72
N GLY A 509 -53.20 10.18 31.94
CA GLY A 509 -53.30 9.05 31.00
C GLY A 509 -52.04 8.18 30.87
N ARG A 510 -51.11 8.21 31.84
CA ARG A 510 -49.86 7.42 31.85
C ARG A 510 -49.64 6.75 33.21
N ASN A 511 -48.71 5.78 33.26
CA ASN A 511 -48.34 5.08 34.50
C ASN A 511 -47.77 6.04 35.56
N TYR A 512 -48.11 5.76 36.82
CA TYR A 512 -47.52 6.41 38.00
C TYR A 512 -46.02 6.16 38.05
N VAL A 513 -45.24 7.18 38.46
CA VAL A 513 -43.79 7.09 38.59
C VAL A 513 -43.43 6.99 40.07
N HIS A 514 -43.01 5.80 40.51
CA HIS A 514 -42.42 5.63 41.83
C HIS A 514 -41.13 6.44 41.90
N SER A 515 -40.90 7.16 43.01
CA SER A 515 -39.75 8.05 43.13
C SER A 515 -39.04 7.86 44.46
N GLU A 516 -37.72 7.81 44.44
CA GLU A 516 -36.85 7.79 45.63
C GLU A 516 -35.85 8.95 45.55
N ILE A 517 -35.58 9.60 46.68
CA ILE A 517 -34.66 10.73 46.77
C ILE A 517 -33.41 10.31 47.52
N PHE A 518 -32.26 10.47 46.88
CA PHE A 518 -30.93 10.40 47.49
C PHE A 518 -30.39 11.82 47.67
N ASP A 519 -30.47 12.35 48.90
CA ASP A 519 -30.16 13.75 49.24
C ASP A 519 -28.78 13.95 49.90
N ARG A 520 -27.94 12.92 49.88
CA ARG A 520 -26.64 12.89 50.56
C ARG A 520 -25.48 13.48 49.75
N VAL A 521 -25.73 14.03 48.56
CA VAL A 521 -24.67 14.63 47.74
C VAL A 521 -24.09 15.87 48.42
N GLN A 522 -22.76 15.95 48.44
CA GLN A 522 -21.99 17.09 48.94
C GLN A 522 -21.20 17.73 47.78
N PRO A 523 -20.73 18.99 47.92
CA PRO A 523 -19.73 19.54 47.00
C PRO A 523 -18.53 18.62 46.88
N ASP A 524 -18.00 18.44 45.66
CA ASP A 524 -16.93 17.48 45.33
C ASP A 524 -17.18 16.06 45.89
N PRO A 525 -18.23 15.36 45.41
CA PRO A 525 -18.70 14.11 45.98
C PRO A 525 -17.60 13.04 45.98
N THR A 526 -17.44 12.36 47.11
CA THR A 526 -16.46 11.27 47.27
C THR A 526 -16.92 9.99 46.58
N VAL A 527 -15.98 9.06 46.35
CA VAL A 527 -16.30 7.72 45.83
C VAL A 527 -17.25 6.97 46.78
N ASP A 528 -17.16 7.20 48.08
CA ASP A 528 -18.03 6.56 49.06
C ASP A 528 -19.49 7.04 48.95
N ILE A 529 -19.72 8.34 48.73
CA ILE A 529 -21.06 8.89 48.47
C ILE A 529 -21.64 8.28 47.19
N VAL A 530 -20.83 8.12 46.14
CA VAL A 530 -21.25 7.45 44.90
C VAL A 530 -21.64 5.99 45.19
N ARG A 531 -20.84 5.25 45.96
CA ARG A 531 -21.15 3.85 46.34
C ARG A 531 -22.43 3.74 47.15
N GLU A 532 -22.65 4.62 48.14
CA GLU A 532 -23.91 4.67 48.88
C GLU A 532 -25.10 4.92 47.95
N GLY A 533 -24.94 5.82 46.98
CA GLY A 533 -25.95 6.09 45.95
C GLY A 533 -26.22 4.89 45.04
N VAL A 534 -25.18 4.13 44.67
CA VAL A 534 -25.31 2.88 43.90
C VAL A 534 -26.10 1.84 44.70
N MET A 535 -25.77 1.62 45.98
CA MET A 535 -26.51 0.67 46.83
C MET A 535 -27.99 1.05 46.98
N ALA A 536 -28.29 2.35 47.11
CA ALA A 536 -29.67 2.83 47.13
C ALA A 536 -30.38 2.63 45.77
N ALA A 537 -29.69 2.90 44.66
CA ALA A 537 -30.23 2.62 43.32
C ALA A 537 -30.45 1.11 43.09
N GLU A 538 -29.55 0.24 43.56
CA GLU A 538 -29.72 -1.22 43.51
C GLU A 538 -30.93 -1.68 44.30
N ALA A 539 -31.16 -1.16 45.50
CA ALA A 539 -32.37 -1.46 46.27
C ALA A 539 -33.64 -0.98 45.54
N PHE A 540 -33.60 0.22 44.97
CA PHE A 540 -34.74 0.84 44.32
C PHE A 540 -35.01 0.37 42.89
N HIS A 541 -34.05 -0.20 42.17
CA HIS A 541 -34.19 -0.61 40.77
C HIS A 541 -34.79 0.48 39.84
N PRO A 542 -34.16 1.66 39.70
CA PRO A 542 -34.69 2.74 38.86
C PRO A 542 -34.57 2.48 37.36
N ASP A 543 -35.50 3.06 36.58
CA ASP A 543 -35.42 3.13 35.12
C ASP A 543 -35.08 4.55 34.60
N VAL A 544 -35.04 5.54 35.50
CA VAL A 544 -34.56 6.88 35.20
C VAL A 544 -33.85 7.48 36.41
N ILE A 545 -32.76 8.20 36.16
CA ILE A 545 -32.08 9.03 37.15
C ILE A 545 -32.28 10.51 36.84
N ILE A 546 -32.57 11.29 37.87
CA ILE A 546 -32.76 12.73 37.78
C ILE A 546 -31.75 13.39 38.71
N ALA A 547 -30.77 14.08 38.13
CA ALA A 547 -29.89 14.96 38.91
C ALA A 547 -30.60 16.29 39.14
N LEU A 548 -30.75 16.68 40.41
CA LEU A 548 -31.30 17.97 40.80
C LEU A 548 -30.22 18.78 41.53
N GLY A 549 -29.76 19.86 40.92
CA GLY A 549 -28.73 20.73 41.49
C GLY A 549 -27.66 21.13 40.47
N GLY A 550 -26.50 21.55 40.98
CA GLY A 550 -25.34 21.96 40.19
C GLY A 550 -24.43 20.81 39.75
N GLY A 551 -23.17 21.13 39.43
CA GLY A 551 -22.18 20.17 38.93
C GLY A 551 -22.00 18.93 39.81
N SER A 552 -21.96 19.10 41.14
CA SER A 552 -21.77 18.00 42.09
C SER A 552 -22.90 16.97 42.06
N ALA A 553 -24.17 17.40 42.02
CA ALA A 553 -25.32 16.50 41.89
C ALA A 553 -25.33 15.77 40.55
N ILE A 554 -24.96 16.48 39.47
CA ILE A 554 -24.88 15.92 38.13
C ILE A 554 -23.77 14.87 38.03
N ASP A 555 -22.58 15.14 38.57
CA ASP A 555 -21.45 14.23 38.50
C ASP A 555 -21.64 13.01 39.40
N ALA A 556 -22.21 13.19 40.60
CA ALA A 556 -22.63 12.08 41.45
C ALA A 556 -23.66 11.20 40.73
N ALA A 557 -24.70 11.79 40.12
CA ALA A 557 -25.72 11.03 39.40
C ALA A 557 -25.14 10.24 38.21
N LYS A 558 -24.24 10.84 37.42
CA LYS A 558 -23.57 10.13 36.32
C LYS A 558 -22.76 8.94 36.83
N ALA A 559 -22.01 9.13 37.91
CA ALA A 559 -21.18 8.07 38.48
C ALA A 559 -22.06 6.96 39.08
N ILE A 560 -23.11 7.32 39.84
CA ILE A 560 -24.08 6.36 40.39
C ILE A 560 -24.71 5.53 39.27
N TRP A 561 -25.21 6.18 38.21
CA TRP A 561 -25.83 5.46 37.10
C TRP A 561 -24.84 4.57 36.35
N LEU A 562 -23.61 5.04 36.14
CA LEU A 562 -22.55 4.27 35.48
C LEU A 562 -22.24 2.98 36.26
N PHE A 563 -22.01 3.07 37.56
CA PHE A 563 -21.69 1.91 38.40
C PHE A 563 -22.91 1.03 38.69
N TYR A 564 -24.12 1.59 38.63
CA TYR A 564 -25.36 0.82 38.68
C TYR A 564 -25.55 -0.07 37.44
N GLU A 565 -25.29 0.46 36.24
CA GLU A 565 -25.37 -0.33 34.99
C GLU A 565 -24.16 -1.27 34.78
N HIS A 566 -22.98 -0.86 35.28
CA HIS A 566 -21.72 -1.56 35.08
C HIS A 566 -20.95 -1.73 36.40
N PRO A 567 -21.43 -2.59 37.32
CA PRO A 567 -20.80 -2.81 38.63
C PRO A 567 -19.37 -3.34 38.54
N GLU A 568 -18.98 -3.95 37.42
CA GLU A 568 -17.63 -4.41 37.11
C GLU A 568 -16.63 -3.27 36.85
N THR A 569 -17.10 -2.04 36.64
CA THR A 569 -16.23 -0.91 36.27
C THR A 569 -15.36 -0.47 37.44
N ASN A 570 -14.07 -0.30 37.20
CA ASN A 570 -13.13 0.19 38.21
C ASN A 570 -12.94 1.71 38.14
N PHE A 571 -13.19 2.39 39.26
CA PHE A 571 -13.01 3.85 39.37
C PHE A 571 -11.57 4.30 39.08
N ASN A 572 -10.56 3.50 39.44
CA ASN A 572 -9.16 3.84 39.21
C ASN A 572 -8.84 3.95 37.72
N ASP A 573 -9.47 3.13 36.89
CA ASP A 573 -9.27 3.15 35.44
C ASP A 573 -9.98 4.36 34.82
N LEU A 574 -11.17 4.70 35.32
CA LEU A 574 -11.94 5.87 34.88
C LEU A 574 -11.24 7.20 35.16
N ARG A 575 -10.46 7.31 36.23
CA ARG A 575 -9.72 8.54 36.58
C ARG A 575 -8.35 8.69 35.93
N MET A 576 -7.89 7.68 35.18
CA MET A 576 -6.56 7.74 34.55
C MET A 576 -6.45 8.97 33.65
N LYS A 577 -5.33 9.69 33.78
CA LYS A 577 -5.04 10.88 32.98
C LYS A 577 -4.83 10.50 31.51
N PHE A 578 -5.17 11.41 30.61
CA PHE A 578 -5.02 11.22 29.17
C PHE A 578 -4.65 12.54 28.49
N MET A 579 -3.94 12.44 27.36
CA MET A 579 -3.58 13.60 26.54
C MET A 579 -4.57 13.83 25.39
N ASP A 580 -5.18 12.75 24.87
CA ASP A 580 -6.28 12.79 23.90
C ASP A 580 -7.36 11.80 24.35
N ILE A 581 -8.57 12.33 24.56
CA ILE A 581 -9.74 11.57 24.99
C ILE A 581 -10.10 10.41 24.06
N ARG A 582 -9.78 10.50 22.76
CA ARG A 582 -10.01 9.42 21.78
C ARG A 582 -9.00 8.28 21.91
N LYS A 583 -7.83 8.58 22.47
CA LYS A 583 -6.72 7.63 22.66
C LYS A 583 -6.62 7.13 24.10
N ARG A 584 -7.65 7.34 24.93
CA ARG A 584 -7.71 6.68 26.24
C ARG A 584 -7.60 5.18 26.07
N VAL A 585 -6.68 4.59 26.83
CA VAL A 585 -6.50 3.14 26.94
C VAL A 585 -7.77 2.52 27.53
N PHE A 586 -8.28 3.09 28.62
CA PHE A 586 -9.57 2.71 29.18
C PHE A 586 -10.72 3.45 28.51
N LYS A 587 -11.68 2.69 27.96
CA LYS A 587 -12.91 3.23 27.38
C LYS A 587 -14.03 3.17 28.41
N TYR A 588 -14.85 4.23 28.50
CA TYR A 588 -16.08 4.14 29.28
C TYR A 588 -16.97 3.04 28.69
N PRO A 589 -17.60 2.20 29.52
CA PRO A 589 -18.56 1.21 29.04
C PRO A 589 -19.77 1.90 28.40
N HIS A 590 -20.42 1.20 27.47
CA HIS A 590 -21.59 1.72 26.75
C HIS A 590 -22.85 1.60 27.60
N THR A 591 -23.36 2.74 28.06
CA THR A 591 -24.58 2.81 28.88
C THR A 591 -25.85 2.62 28.06
N VAL A 592 -26.99 2.35 28.69
CA VAL A 592 -28.30 2.25 28.01
C VAL A 592 -28.65 3.56 27.27
N MET A 593 -28.15 4.71 27.74
CA MET A 593 -28.31 5.99 27.05
C MET A 593 -27.65 6.03 25.67
N ASP A 594 -26.59 5.25 25.43
CA ASP A 594 -25.95 5.15 24.11
C ASP A 594 -26.81 4.34 23.11
N LYS A 595 -27.78 3.55 23.60
CA LYS A 595 -28.68 2.70 22.79
C LYS A 595 -29.96 3.41 22.35
N VAL A 596 -30.23 4.63 22.83
CA VAL A 596 -31.42 5.40 22.47
C VAL A 596 -31.33 5.87 21.01
N LYS A 597 -32.15 5.29 20.14
CA LYS A 597 -32.24 5.70 18.72
C LYS A 597 -32.88 7.08 18.62
N ARG A 598 -32.10 8.07 18.19
CA ARG A 598 -32.56 9.44 17.91
C ARG A 598 -33.71 9.42 16.88
N PRO A 599 -34.81 10.17 17.07
CA PRO A 599 -35.81 10.36 16.03
C PRO A 599 -35.17 11.10 14.84
N LYS A 600 -34.91 10.39 13.75
CA LYS A 600 -34.42 10.98 12.50
C LYS A 600 -35.60 11.47 11.69
N LYS A 601 -35.59 12.76 11.30
CA LYS A 601 -36.38 13.20 10.15
C LYS A 601 -35.83 12.45 8.93
N GLU A 602 -36.66 11.70 8.23
CA GLU A 602 -36.24 11.06 6.98
C GLU A 602 -35.69 12.14 6.04
N ARG A 603 -34.37 12.10 5.79
CA ARG A 603 -33.76 12.95 4.79
C ARG A 603 -34.16 12.37 3.44
N TYR A 604 -34.91 13.16 2.66
CA TYR A 604 -35.13 12.83 1.26
C TYR A 604 -33.78 12.76 0.55
N VAL A 605 -33.44 11.57 0.03
CA VAL A 605 -32.26 11.37 -0.81
C VAL A 605 -32.65 11.73 -2.25
N GLY A 606 -32.05 12.79 -2.79
CA GLY A 606 -32.28 13.20 -4.16
C GLY A 606 -31.90 12.11 -5.15
N LYS A 607 -32.77 11.83 -6.12
CA LYS A 607 -32.46 10.96 -7.26
C LYS A 607 -31.61 11.77 -8.27
N PHE A 608 -30.56 11.18 -8.86
CA PHE A 608 -29.73 11.85 -9.88
C PHE A 608 -29.36 10.91 -11.04
N LEU A 609 -29.43 11.38 -12.28
CA LEU A 609 -29.11 10.58 -13.47
C LEU A 609 -27.59 10.39 -13.62
N LYS A 610 -27.18 9.19 -14.04
CA LYS A 610 -25.80 8.91 -14.49
C LYS A 610 -25.57 9.47 -15.90
N GLN A 611 -24.31 9.59 -16.31
CA GLN A 611 -23.94 10.13 -17.63
C GLN A 611 -24.66 9.44 -18.80
N ALA A 612 -24.71 8.11 -18.82
CA ALA A 612 -25.43 7.35 -19.86
C ALA A 612 -26.93 7.64 -19.87
N GLU A 613 -27.56 7.79 -18.70
CA GLU A 613 -28.98 8.11 -18.57
C GLU A 613 -29.28 9.55 -19.01
N VAL A 614 -28.33 10.48 -18.85
CA VAL A 614 -28.47 11.86 -19.34
C VAL A 614 -28.43 11.92 -20.86
N VAL A 615 -27.52 11.17 -21.50
CA VAL A 615 -27.49 11.07 -22.96
C VAL A 615 -28.79 10.48 -23.49
N ALA A 616 -29.29 9.40 -22.87
CA ALA A 616 -30.57 8.80 -23.23
C ALA A 616 -31.75 9.78 -23.03
N LEU A 617 -31.73 10.57 -21.96
CA LEU A 617 -32.76 11.59 -21.72
C LEU A 617 -32.76 12.65 -22.83
N PHE A 618 -31.58 13.12 -23.27
CA PHE A 618 -31.47 14.12 -24.32
C PHE A 618 -32.02 13.63 -25.67
N GLU A 619 -31.77 12.38 -26.03
CA GLU A 619 -32.38 11.79 -27.22
C GLU A 619 -33.89 11.61 -27.06
N ALA A 620 -34.37 11.16 -25.89
CA ALA A 620 -35.79 10.97 -25.64
C ALA A 620 -36.59 12.28 -25.70
N VAL A 621 -36.04 13.39 -25.18
CA VAL A 621 -36.75 14.68 -25.17
C VAL A 621 -36.64 15.44 -26.50
N LYS A 622 -35.86 14.96 -27.47
CA LYS A 622 -35.61 15.66 -28.73
C LYS A 622 -36.91 15.88 -29.52
N GLY A 623 -37.22 17.14 -29.87
CA GLY A 623 -38.46 17.51 -30.53
C GLY A 623 -39.70 17.51 -29.63
N HIS A 624 -39.57 17.08 -28.36
CA HIS A 624 -40.66 17.14 -27.39
C HIS A 624 -40.73 18.53 -26.73
N LYS A 625 -41.92 18.92 -26.25
CA LYS A 625 -42.09 20.20 -25.50
C LYS A 625 -41.28 20.28 -24.21
N LEU A 626 -40.69 19.18 -23.73
CA LEU A 626 -39.81 19.15 -22.56
C LEU A 626 -38.33 19.35 -22.92
N GLU A 627 -37.94 19.36 -24.20
CA GLU A 627 -36.55 19.38 -24.66
C GLU A 627 -35.73 20.47 -23.98
N LEU A 628 -36.16 21.73 -24.16
CA LEU A 628 -35.46 22.89 -23.60
C LEU A 628 -35.40 22.83 -22.06
N GLY A 629 -36.49 22.40 -21.42
CA GLY A 629 -36.55 22.28 -19.96
C GLY A 629 -35.65 21.17 -19.42
N GLY A 630 -35.58 20.02 -20.09
CA GLY A 630 -34.73 18.91 -19.70
C GLY A 630 -33.24 19.26 -19.81
N ILE A 631 -32.85 19.88 -20.93
CA ILE A 631 -31.47 20.33 -21.18
C ILE A 631 -31.05 21.37 -20.14
N LEU A 632 -31.83 22.44 -19.96
CA LEU A 632 -31.50 23.50 -18.99
C LEU A 632 -31.52 23.00 -17.54
N GLY A 633 -32.38 22.02 -17.22
CA GLY A 633 -32.46 21.42 -15.90
C GLY A 633 -31.27 20.53 -15.56
N VAL A 634 -30.81 19.70 -16.50
CA VAL A 634 -29.69 18.75 -16.28
C VAL A 634 -28.32 19.39 -16.49
N PHE A 635 -28.17 20.21 -17.53
CA PHE A 635 -26.86 20.76 -17.89
C PHE A 635 -26.52 22.00 -17.06
N TYR A 636 -27.47 22.94 -16.92
CA TYR A 636 -27.27 24.19 -16.19
C TYR A 636 -27.86 24.18 -14.77
N GLY A 637 -28.57 23.12 -14.37
CA GLY A 637 -29.14 23.01 -13.03
C GLY A 637 -30.22 24.05 -12.73
N LEU A 638 -30.83 24.65 -13.76
CA LEU A 638 -31.75 25.77 -13.59
C LEU A 638 -33.04 25.33 -12.87
N ARG A 639 -33.56 26.19 -12.01
CA ARG A 639 -34.87 25.97 -11.40
C ARG A 639 -35.95 26.14 -12.46
N ARG A 640 -37.03 25.37 -12.36
CA ARG A 640 -38.23 25.47 -13.22
C ARG A 640 -38.67 26.92 -13.53
N GLY A 641 -38.71 27.78 -12.51
CA GLY A 641 -39.10 29.18 -12.69
C GLY A 641 -38.05 30.04 -13.40
N GLU A 642 -36.78 29.69 -13.30
CA GLU A 642 -35.68 30.32 -14.07
C GLU A 642 -35.75 29.89 -15.55
N ILE A 643 -36.04 28.60 -15.81
CA ILE A 643 -36.17 28.05 -17.17
C ILE A 643 -37.30 28.71 -17.95
N VAL A 644 -38.51 28.73 -17.39
CA VAL A 644 -39.64 29.39 -18.07
C VAL A 644 -39.53 30.91 -18.05
N GLY A 645 -38.69 31.47 -17.17
CA GLY A 645 -38.41 32.90 -17.07
C GLY A 645 -37.32 33.40 -18.00
N LEU A 646 -36.61 32.51 -18.70
CA LEU A 646 -35.48 32.89 -19.55
C LEU A 646 -35.95 33.68 -20.79
N LYS A 647 -35.45 34.91 -20.93
CA LYS A 647 -35.77 35.84 -22.03
C LYS A 647 -34.62 35.87 -23.04
N TRP A 648 -34.90 36.31 -24.27
CA TRP A 648 -33.85 36.44 -25.30
C TRP A 648 -32.75 37.45 -24.93
N GLU A 649 -33.08 38.48 -24.14
CA GLU A 649 -32.11 39.47 -23.64
C GLU A 649 -31.08 38.89 -22.67
N ALA A 650 -31.37 37.73 -22.06
CA ALA A 650 -30.46 37.04 -21.17
C ALA A 650 -29.33 36.29 -21.89
N ILE A 651 -29.38 36.20 -23.23
CA ILE A 651 -28.41 35.44 -24.04
C ILE A 651 -27.49 36.43 -24.77
N ASP A 652 -26.22 36.43 -24.41
CA ASP A 652 -25.18 37.15 -25.13
C ASP A 652 -24.46 36.19 -26.09
N PHE A 653 -24.77 36.30 -27.39
CA PHE A 653 -24.21 35.45 -28.43
C PHE A 653 -22.77 35.84 -28.84
N GLU A 654 -22.31 37.03 -28.47
CA GLU A 654 -20.95 37.53 -28.72
C GLU A 654 -20.02 37.08 -27.60
N ALA A 655 -20.41 37.34 -26.34
CA ALA A 655 -19.67 36.90 -25.17
C ALA A 655 -19.83 35.39 -24.87
N ASN A 656 -20.75 34.71 -25.57
CA ASN A 656 -21.14 33.32 -25.33
C ASN A 656 -21.54 33.07 -23.87
N THR A 657 -22.51 33.84 -23.36
CA THR A 657 -23.00 33.68 -21.98
C THR A 657 -24.53 33.69 -21.86
N ILE A 658 -25.02 33.14 -20.75
CA ILE A 658 -26.41 33.10 -20.34
C ILE A 658 -26.52 33.71 -18.94
N THR A 659 -27.29 34.79 -18.79
CA THR A 659 -27.49 35.44 -17.49
C THR A 659 -28.84 35.04 -16.88
N ILE A 660 -28.82 34.46 -15.68
CA ILE A 660 -30.02 34.04 -14.96
C ILE A 660 -30.39 35.12 -13.95
N GLU A 661 -31.34 35.98 -14.30
CA GLU A 661 -31.80 37.09 -13.45
C GLU A 661 -33.31 37.15 -13.27
N HIS A 662 -34.08 36.50 -14.14
CA HIS A 662 -35.54 36.50 -14.11
C HIS A 662 -36.12 35.18 -13.61
N THR A 663 -37.20 35.23 -12.83
CA THR A 663 -37.94 34.02 -12.45
C THR A 663 -39.45 34.20 -12.56
N VAL A 664 -40.12 33.12 -12.97
CA VAL A 664 -41.58 33.04 -13.08
C VAL A 664 -42.08 31.93 -12.15
N THR A 665 -42.90 32.30 -11.18
CA THR A 665 -43.47 31.36 -10.20
C THR A 665 -44.99 31.43 -10.18
N VAL A 666 -45.65 30.46 -9.55
CA VAL A 666 -47.10 30.47 -9.32
C VAL A 666 -47.33 30.60 -7.82
N ALA A 667 -48.07 31.61 -7.41
CA ALA A 667 -48.48 31.82 -6.03
C ALA A 667 -50.00 31.76 -5.92
N THR A 668 -50.52 31.34 -4.77
CA THR A 668 -51.94 31.44 -4.46
C THR A 668 -52.15 32.72 -3.67
N ILE A 669 -52.86 33.69 -4.25
CA ILE A 669 -53.24 34.95 -3.62
C ILE A 669 -54.75 34.98 -3.58
N ASP A 670 -55.34 35.13 -2.39
CA ASP A 670 -56.79 35.15 -2.16
C ASP A 670 -57.54 33.96 -2.78
N GLY A 671 -56.98 32.75 -2.64
CA GLY A 671 -57.57 31.50 -3.17
C GLY A 671 -57.47 31.33 -4.70
N LYS A 672 -56.94 32.31 -5.44
CA LYS A 672 -56.72 32.24 -6.88
C LYS A 672 -55.25 32.01 -7.21
N ARG A 673 -54.96 31.13 -8.17
CA ARG A 673 -53.59 30.87 -8.65
C ARG A 673 -53.17 31.98 -9.61
N VAL A 674 -52.21 32.79 -9.22
CA VAL A 674 -51.68 33.90 -10.01
C VAL A 674 -50.22 33.61 -10.38
N VAL A 675 -49.84 33.93 -11.62
CA VAL A 675 -48.45 33.85 -12.06
C VAL A 675 -47.72 35.12 -11.61
N VAL A 676 -46.65 34.95 -10.85
CA VAL A 676 -45.83 36.03 -10.32
C VAL A 676 -44.51 36.04 -11.07
N GLU A 677 -44.22 37.17 -11.71
CA GLU A 677 -42.97 37.47 -12.41
C GLU A 677 -42.13 38.35 -11.49
N ALA A 678 -40.85 38.01 -11.32
CA ALA A 678 -39.94 38.79 -10.50
C ALA A 678 -38.61 38.98 -11.23
N ASP A 679 -38.31 40.23 -11.59
CA ASP A 679 -37.03 40.65 -12.16
C ASP A 679 -35.94 40.84 -11.09
N THR A 680 -36.27 40.61 -9.80
CA THR A 680 -35.30 40.54 -8.70
C THR A 680 -35.48 39.23 -7.95
N THR A 681 -34.48 38.35 -8.09
CA THR A 681 -34.45 37.09 -7.35
C THR A 681 -34.39 37.35 -5.84
N LYS A 682 -35.06 36.53 -5.02
CA LYS A 682 -35.14 36.68 -3.55
C LYS A 682 -33.79 36.66 -2.80
N SER A 683 -32.64 36.44 -3.46
CA SER A 683 -31.30 36.47 -2.86
C SER A 683 -30.21 36.85 -3.88
N LYS A 684 -29.16 37.57 -3.45
CA LYS A 684 -27.97 37.90 -4.28
C LYS A 684 -27.32 36.67 -4.95
N SER A 685 -27.49 35.49 -4.38
CA SER A 685 -26.92 34.22 -4.88
C SER A 685 -27.66 33.60 -6.06
N SER A 686 -28.83 34.11 -6.44
CA SER A 686 -29.63 33.53 -7.53
C SER A 686 -29.30 34.16 -8.90
N TYR A 687 -28.76 35.39 -8.90
CA TYR A 687 -28.18 36.04 -10.08
C TYR A 687 -26.85 35.39 -10.45
N ARG A 688 -26.71 34.91 -11.69
CA ARG A 688 -25.47 34.27 -12.17
C ARG A 688 -25.36 34.29 -13.69
N THR A 689 -24.15 34.39 -14.19
CA THR A 689 -23.83 34.28 -15.62
C THR A 689 -23.11 32.96 -15.87
N LEU A 690 -23.63 32.16 -16.78
CA LEU A 690 -23.15 30.81 -17.12
C LEU A 690 -22.63 30.79 -18.56
N PRO A 691 -21.63 29.95 -18.90
CA PRO A 691 -21.12 29.86 -20.26
C PRO A 691 -22.16 29.25 -21.22
N LEU A 692 -22.32 29.84 -22.40
CA LEU A 692 -23.14 29.32 -23.48
C LEU A 692 -22.32 28.32 -24.31
N VAL A 693 -22.58 27.02 -24.15
CA VAL A 693 -21.84 25.99 -24.89
C VAL A 693 -22.24 25.95 -26.36
N PRO A 694 -21.33 25.61 -27.30
CA PRO A 694 -21.59 25.68 -28.75
C PRO A 694 -22.84 24.92 -29.22
N GLN A 695 -23.08 23.74 -28.65
CA GLN A 695 -24.25 22.92 -28.99
C GLN A 695 -25.57 23.60 -28.57
N PHE A 696 -25.58 24.26 -27.40
CA PHE A 696 -26.75 24.98 -26.93
C PHE A 696 -26.95 26.30 -27.68
N ARG A 697 -25.86 26.98 -28.06
CA ARG A 697 -25.89 28.15 -28.95
C ARG A 697 -26.61 27.84 -30.25
N ALA A 698 -26.26 26.73 -30.90
CA ALA A 698 -26.90 26.28 -32.14
C ALA A 698 -28.40 26.04 -31.95
N LYS A 699 -28.80 25.37 -30.85
CA LYS A 699 -30.22 25.13 -30.52
C LYS A 699 -30.98 26.44 -30.30
N LEU A 700 -30.42 27.39 -29.55
CA LEU A 700 -31.05 28.69 -29.30
C LEU A 700 -31.22 29.50 -30.58
N LEU A 701 -30.25 29.48 -31.50
CA LEU A 701 -30.37 30.15 -32.79
C LEU A 701 -31.51 29.54 -33.62
N ALA A 702 -31.60 28.21 -33.69
CA ALA A 702 -32.69 27.52 -34.38
C ALA A 702 -34.07 27.86 -33.78
N MET A 703 -34.18 27.88 -32.44
CA MET A 703 -35.42 28.27 -31.76
C MET A 703 -35.79 29.75 -32.01
N ARG A 704 -34.79 30.64 -32.13
CA ARG A 704 -35.01 32.06 -32.43
C ARG A 704 -35.58 32.23 -33.84
N GLU A 705 -35.04 31.51 -34.81
CA GLU A 705 -35.53 31.49 -36.19
C GLU A 705 -36.95 30.93 -36.27
N GLU A 706 -37.21 29.80 -35.61
CA GLU A 706 -38.53 29.19 -35.53
C GLU A 706 -39.56 30.17 -34.91
N GLN A 707 -39.19 30.84 -33.82
CA GLN A 707 -40.06 31.81 -33.17
C GLN A 707 -40.31 33.04 -34.06
N GLN A 708 -39.33 33.49 -34.83
CA GLN A 708 -39.50 34.56 -35.81
C GLN A 708 -40.42 34.14 -36.97
N TYR A 709 -40.29 32.89 -37.42
CA TYR A 709 -41.16 32.31 -38.43
C TYR A 709 -42.62 32.29 -37.96
N TYR A 710 -42.91 31.75 -36.76
CA TYR A 710 -44.27 31.75 -36.22
C TYR A 710 -44.79 33.15 -35.92
N LYS A 711 -43.93 34.07 -35.48
CA LYS A 711 -44.31 35.48 -35.29
C LYS A 711 -44.77 36.13 -36.61
N LYS A 712 -44.15 35.79 -37.74
CA LYS A 712 -44.58 36.23 -39.07
C LYS A 712 -45.87 35.53 -39.51
N LEU A 713 -45.93 34.20 -39.36
CA LEU A 713 -47.05 33.36 -39.78
C LEU A 713 -48.36 33.69 -39.04
N CYS A 714 -48.30 33.85 -37.71
CA CYS A 714 -49.46 34.08 -36.85
C CYS A 714 -49.87 35.57 -36.78
N GLY A 715 -49.03 36.49 -37.26
CA GLY A 715 -49.35 37.92 -37.39
C GLY A 715 -49.91 38.57 -36.12
N LYS A 716 -51.19 38.99 -36.16
CA LYS A 716 -51.89 39.63 -35.03
C LYS A 716 -52.23 38.66 -33.89
N SER A 717 -52.34 37.37 -34.19
CA SER A 717 -52.68 36.33 -33.21
C SER A 717 -51.47 35.88 -32.38
N TYR A 718 -50.25 36.31 -32.75
CA TYR A 718 -49.04 36.01 -31.99
C TYR A 718 -48.95 36.90 -30.74
N ASN A 719 -48.75 36.28 -29.57
CA ASN A 719 -48.59 36.96 -28.29
C ASN A 719 -47.21 37.63 -28.21
N LYS A 720 -47.11 38.85 -28.73
CA LYS A 720 -45.86 39.63 -28.74
C LYS A 720 -45.36 39.98 -27.33
N LYS A 721 -46.25 40.06 -26.33
CA LYS A 721 -45.89 40.39 -24.95
C LYS A 721 -45.13 39.25 -24.27
N GLN A 722 -45.56 38.00 -24.49
CA GLN A 722 -44.86 36.82 -23.96
C GLN A 722 -43.82 36.24 -24.93
N GLY A 723 -43.85 36.62 -26.21
CA GLY A 723 -42.84 36.24 -27.20
C GLY A 723 -41.43 36.80 -26.95
N VAL A 724 -41.19 37.50 -25.83
CA VAL A 724 -39.85 37.87 -25.37
C VAL A 724 -39.13 36.73 -24.63
N TYR A 725 -39.90 35.74 -24.13
CA TYR A 725 -39.37 34.53 -23.53
C TYR A 725 -38.90 33.54 -24.58
N ILE A 726 -37.90 32.74 -24.23
CA ILE A 726 -37.37 31.66 -25.08
C ILE A 726 -38.32 30.46 -25.06
N TYR A 727 -38.90 30.15 -23.89
CA TYR A 727 -39.74 28.96 -23.72
C TYR A 727 -41.22 29.25 -23.93
N VAL A 728 -41.60 29.41 -25.20
CA VAL A 728 -42.97 29.71 -25.64
C VAL A 728 -43.54 28.64 -26.57
N ASP A 729 -44.86 28.64 -26.76
CA ASP A 729 -45.52 27.87 -27.82
C ASP A 729 -45.51 28.61 -29.17
N GLN A 730 -46.07 27.97 -30.21
CA GLN A 730 -46.13 28.51 -31.58
C GLN A 730 -46.94 29.82 -31.68
N LEU A 731 -47.83 30.11 -30.73
CA LEU A 731 -48.58 31.37 -30.66
C LEU A 731 -47.86 32.44 -29.83
N GLY A 732 -46.67 32.15 -29.30
CA GLY A 732 -45.89 33.07 -28.49
C GLY A 732 -46.30 33.11 -27.02
N ASN A 733 -47.15 32.18 -26.56
CA ASN A 733 -47.52 32.11 -25.14
C ASN A 733 -46.44 31.35 -24.36
N ARG A 734 -46.04 31.90 -23.22
CA ARG A 734 -45.03 31.27 -22.36
C ARG A 734 -45.56 29.96 -21.78
N ILE A 735 -44.72 28.92 -21.79
CA ILE A 735 -45.02 27.66 -21.11
C ILE A 735 -45.20 27.89 -19.60
N LYS A 736 -46.29 27.38 -19.03
CA LYS A 736 -46.60 27.55 -17.60
C LYS A 736 -45.59 26.76 -16.74
N PRO A 737 -45.11 27.29 -15.61
CA PRO A 737 -44.17 26.58 -14.73
C PRO A 737 -44.64 25.16 -14.39
N ASP A 738 -45.92 24.98 -14.05
CA ASP A 738 -46.47 23.69 -13.65
C ASP A 738 -46.39 22.60 -14.72
N TYR A 739 -46.31 22.97 -16.01
CA TYR A 739 -46.19 22.02 -17.11
C TYR A 739 -45.01 21.09 -16.90
N LEU A 740 -43.83 21.65 -16.61
CA LEU A 740 -42.61 20.89 -16.34
C LEU A 740 -42.74 19.99 -15.10
N THR A 741 -43.49 20.42 -14.08
CA THR A 741 -43.65 19.63 -12.83
C THR A 741 -44.59 18.46 -12.99
N ARG A 742 -45.62 18.61 -13.82
CA ARG A 742 -46.62 17.56 -14.06
C ARG A 742 -46.15 16.57 -15.12
N GLN A 743 -45.66 17.06 -16.24
CA GLN A 743 -45.39 16.25 -17.41
C GLN A 743 -44.04 15.55 -17.35
N PHE A 744 -43.05 16.09 -16.64
CA PHE A 744 -41.73 15.45 -16.58
C PHE A 744 -41.75 14.11 -15.84
N PRO A 745 -42.37 13.94 -14.65
CA PRO A 745 -42.46 12.63 -14.01
C PRO A 745 -43.24 11.59 -14.82
N GLU A 746 -44.23 12.02 -15.61
CA GLU A 746 -45.02 11.17 -16.51
C GLU A 746 -44.17 10.72 -17.70
N PHE A 747 -43.52 11.68 -18.38
CA PHE A 747 -42.58 11.44 -19.48
C PHE A 747 -41.46 10.47 -19.09
N MET A 748 -40.88 10.61 -17.90
CA MET A 748 -39.83 9.69 -17.42
C MET A 748 -40.34 8.24 -17.38
N VAL A 749 -41.57 8.01 -16.93
CA VAL A 749 -42.16 6.67 -16.86
C VAL A 749 -42.52 6.14 -18.25
N GLU A 750 -43.04 6.99 -19.13
CA GLU A 750 -43.40 6.62 -20.52
C GLU A 750 -42.20 6.21 -21.37
N HIS A 751 -41.01 6.70 -21.05
CA HIS A 751 -39.76 6.40 -21.76
C HIS A 751 -38.80 5.49 -20.96
N ASP A 752 -39.36 4.63 -20.10
CA ASP A 752 -38.62 3.60 -19.32
C ASP A 752 -37.55 4.14 -18.36
N PHE A 753 -37.62 5.41 -17.97
CA PHE A 753 -36.82 5.95 -16.88
C PHE A 753 -37.52 5.80 -15.53
N ARG A 754 -36.73 5.76 -14.46
CA ARG A 754 -37.29 5.81 -13.11
C ARG A 754 -38.03 7.13 -12.87
N LYS A 755 -39.19 7.05 -12.21
CA LYS A 755 -39.97 8.22 -11.82
C LYS A 755 -39.13 9.19 -10.95
N MET A 756 -38.95 10.41 -11.43
CA MET A 756 -38.26 11.49 -10.73
C MET A 756 -38.97 12.83 -10.93
N ARG A 757 -38.76 13.76 -9.99
CA ARG A 757 -39.30 15.10 -10.07
C ARG A 757 -38.41 15.94 -10.98
N PHE A 758 -39.00 16.93 -11.63
CA PHE A 758 -38.22 17.87 -12.45
C PHE A 758 -37.09 18.57 -11.66
N HIS A 759 -37.31 18.84 -10.36
CA HIS A 759 -36.29 19.44 -9.51
C HIS A 759 -35.07 18.52 -9.27
N ASP A 760 -35.23 17.21 -9.45
CA ASP A 760 -34.15 16.24 -9.26
C ASP A 760 -33.08 16.32 -10.37
N LEU A 761 -33.39 16.94 -11.52
CA LEU A 761 -32.41 17.23 -12.58
C LEU A 761 -31.28 18.14 -12.09
N ARG A 762 -31.58 19.02 -11.14
CA ARG A 762 -30.60 19.89 -10.49
C ARG A 762 -29.59 19.10 -9.64
N HIS A 763 -30.02 18.00 -9.02
CA HIS A 763 -29.12 17.06 -8.34
C HIS A 763 -28.24 16.31 -9.34
N SER A 764 -28.78 16.02 -10.53
CA SER A 764 -28.02 15.41 -11.64
C SER A 764 -26.92 16.34 -12.14
N CYS A 765 -27.22 17.62 -12.36
CA CYS A 765 -26.24 18.65 -12.71
C CYS A 765 -25.08 18.71 -11.68
N ALA A 766 -25.41 18.80 -10.40
CA ALA A 766 -24.43 18.86 -9.32
C ALA A 766 -23.53 17.62 -9.27
N SER A 767 -24.12 16.42 -9.42
CA SER A 767 -23.38 15.16 -9.42
C SER A 767 -22.43 15.05 -10.61
N LEU A 768 -22.83 15.53 -11.79
CA LEU A 768 -21.98 15.51 -12.99
C LEU A 768 -20.82 16.49 -12.87
N LEU A 769 -21.07 17.72 -12.41
CA LEU A 769 -20.00 18.70 -12.18
C LEU A 769 -19.00 18.20 -11.15
N LEU A 770 -19.47 17.53 -10.09
CA LEU A 770 -18.60 16.92 -9.08
C LEU A 770 -17.76 15.78 -9.68
N ALA A 771 -18.37 14.92 -10.51
CA ALA A 771 -17.64 13.86 -11.22
C ALA A 771 -16.58 14.40 -12.20
N CYS A 772 -16.79 15.60 -12.74
CA CYS A 772 -15.81 16.33 -13.56
C CYS A 772 -14.74 17.08 -12.73
N GLY A 773 -14.71 16.90 -11.40
CA GLY A 773 -13.72 17.53 -10.52
C GLY A 773 -13.97 19.01 -10.24
N VAL A 774 -15.17 19.54 -10.51
CA VAL A 774 -15.50 20.94 -10.22
C VAL A 774 -15.63 21.12 -8.69
N PRO A 775 -14.89 22.06 -8.07
CA PRO A 775 -14.97 22.27 -6.62
C PRO A 775 -16.40 22.59 -6.14
N LEU A 776 -16.80 22.07 -4.98
CA LEU A 776 -18.14 22.27 -4.40
C LEU A 776 -18.55 23.75 -4.28
N LYS A 777 -17.58 24.65 -4.07
CA LYS A 777 -17.83 26.10 -4.01
C LYS A 777 -18.27 26.66 -5.37
N GLN A 778 -17.63 26.23 -6.45
CA GLN A 778 -18.02 26.60 -7.81
C GLN A 778 -19.37 25.98 -8.19
N ILE A 779 -19.64 24.73 -7.77
CA ILE A 779 -20.96 24.10 -7.95
C ILE A 779 -22.05 24.88 -7.20
N GLN A 780 -21.77 25.38 -5.99
CA GLN A 780 -22.69 26.22 -5.23
C GLN A 780 -23.05 27.50 -5.99
N GLU A 781 -22.06 28.16 -6.61
CA GLU A 781 -22.24 29.36 -7.43
C GLU A 781 -22.99 29.05 -8.73
N TRP A 782 -22.63 27.96 -9.42
CA TRP A 782 -23.26 27.49 -10.65
C TRP A 782 -24.76 27.22 -10.47
N LEU A 783 -25.13 26.59 -9.36
CA LEU A 783 -26.52 26.31 -9.04
C LEU A 783 -27.23 27.54 -8.46
N GLY A 784 -26.51 28.47 -7.83
CA GLY A 784 -27.10 29.61 -7.13
C GLY A 784 -27.74 29.20 -5.78
N HIS A 785 -27.01 28.42 -4.98
CA HIS A 785 -27.35 28.18 -3.57
C HIS A 785 -26.82 29.32 -2.70
N SER A 786 -27.64 29.85 -1.79
CA SER A 786 -27.28 30.95 -0.89
C SER A 786 -26.39 30.51 0.27
N ASP A 787 -26.41 29.22 0.61
CA ASP A 787 -25.67 28.64 1.71
C ASP A 787 -24.88 27.43 1.21
N PHE A 788 -23.58 27.42 1.48
CA PHE A 788 -22.67 26.32 1.14
C PHE A 788 -23.11 25.02 1.83
N ALA A 789 -23.68 25.09 3.03
CA ALA A 789 -24.18 23.92 3.74
C ALA A 789 -25.28 23.20 2.95
N ILE A 790 -26.05 23.88 2.10
CA ILE A 790 -27.05 23.25 1.24
C ILE A 790 -26.35 22.38 0.18
N THR A 791 -25.28 22.88 -0.46
CA THR A 791 -24.50 22.12 -1.44
C THR A 791 -23.71 20.98 -0.76
N ALA A 792 -22.99 21.28 0.32
CA ALA A 792 -22.18 20.30 1.03
C ALA A 792 -23.02 19.17 1.65
N ASN A 793 -24.10 19.49 2.38
CA ASN A 793 -24.94 18.45 3.00
C ASN A 793 -25.67 17.57 1.96
N THR A 794 -25.89 18.10 0.75
CA THR A 794 -26.60 17.38 -0.32
C THR A 794 -25.67 16.56 -1.20
N TYR A 795 -24.38 16.92 -1.34
CA TYR A 795 -23.50 16.28 -2.32
C TYR A 795 -22.15 15.78 -1.79
N ALA A 796 -21.75 16.12 -0.55
CA ALA A 796 -20.47 15.65 0.03
C ALA A 796 -20.37 14.12 0.16
N HIS A 797 -21.51 13.41 0.19
CA HIS A 797 -21.51 11.94 0.24
C HIS A 797 -21.23 11.28 -1.12
N LEU A 798 -21.31 12.04 -2.22
CA LEU A 798 -21.03 11.55 -3.58
C LEU A 798 -19.51 11.50 -3.86
N GLU A 799 -18.68 12.23 -3.10
CA GLU A 799 -17.20 12.13 -3.15
C GLU A 799 -16.71 10.70 -2.81
N LEU A 800 -17.45 9.94 -2.01
CA LEU A 800 -17.02 8.64 -1.48
C LEU A 800 -17.20 7.44 -2.44
N THR A 801 -17.74 7.64 -3.65
CA THR A 801 -18.08 6.52 -4.56
C THR A 801 -17.50 6.60 -5.97
N LEU A 802 -16.64 7.58 -6.26
CA LEU A 802 -16.03 7.73 -7.60
C LEU A 802 -14.58 7.24 -7.60
N ASN A 803 -14.41 6.02 -8.11
CA ASN A 803 -13.12 5.43 -8.43
C ASN A 803 -12.59 6.11 -9.71
N TRP A 804 -11.55 6.92 -9.59
CA TRP A 804 -11.00 7.81 -10.63
C TRP A 804 -10.43 7.09 -11.87
N ARG A 805 -10.42 5.74 -11.89
CA ARG A 805 -9.80 4.93 -12.96
C ARG A 805 -10.73 4.49 -14.10
N GLN A 806 -11.97 4.96 -14.19
CA GLN A 806 -12.92 4.47 -15.23
C GLN A 806 -13.62 5.56 -16.07
N LEU A 807 -13.10 6.79 -16.13
CA LEU A 807 -13.79 7.89 -16.82
C LEU A 807 -12.95 8.64 -17.87
N MET A 808 -12.15 7.90 -18.66
CA MET A 808 -11.71 8.39 -19.97
C MET A 808 -11.83 7.26 -21.01
N PRO A 809 -12.44 7.51 -22.18
CA PRO A 809 -11.93 6.96 -23.44
C PRO A 809 -10.54 7.54 -23.74
#